data_AF-A0A962HC54-F1
#
_entry.id   AF-A0A962HC54-F1
#
_cell.length_a   1.000
_cell.length_b   1.000
_cell.length_c   1.000
_cell.angle_alpha   90.00
_cell.angle_beta   90.00
_cell.angle_gamma   90.00
#
_symmetry.space_group_name_H-M   'P 1'
#
loop_
_entity.id
_entity.type
_entity.pdbx_description
1 polymer ?
#
loop_
_entity_poly.entity_id
_entity_poly.type
_entity_poly.pdbx_seq_one_letter_code
_entity_poly.pdbx_strand_id
1 'polypeptide(L)'
;ITLTQRGQSAGQPIPMAGIPVHALDGYLAKLIKLGEAVAIAEQIGDPKEAKGLVERQITRIVTPGTVVDDALLEQRRDNLLLAVAVGGRGHEGTRARGHETAEKPRVALETSASPSSPDSALACPPALAPSCPRLGLAWLDLGSGRIRLSEIEASALPSEIARLAPAESLFPEDLNPPEGCEAGLVRHLAPWHFDADAGRRALTSQFAVRDLSGFGCDHLGPALGAAGALLQYVRDTQKAALPRLASLSLEQGEDSLHLDAATRRHLEIEEHPSGRREHTLIGILDRCLTPMGARLLRRWLARPLRDHVELRRRQDAIESVRNLALMEPLREALTPLGDVERMLGRLALGSARPRDLSGLRDALGACPAIAGIAEQGTPSALIEWAQALRGLDDTHALLLRAIVAEPPVIMRDGGAIAPGFDAELDELRALSAGADEYLVDLERREREATGISNLRVAYNKVHGFYLEVTRSHLDRVPPRWSRRQTLKGAERYITEELKTYEDKVLGSRERALMRERGLYEELIATLQTQLDTLRAAADALAHLDVVAALADGAERWNWVRPALCAERVLKIENGRHPVVEIVRREPFEPNDLDLHDDRRMLVITGPNMGGKSTYMRQNALIVLLAHIGSCVPASSARIGPIDRIFTRIGAGDDLARGQSTFMVEMSETAR
;
A
#
# COMPACT_ATOMS: atom_id res chain seq x y z
N ILE A 1 5.07 26.51 -8.63
CA ILE A 1 4.28 27.24 -7.61
C ILE A 1 4.98 28.57 -7.41
N THR A 2 4.25 29.68 -7.45
CA THR A 2 4.83 31.02 -7.30
C THR A 2 4.64 31.50 -5.87
N LEU A 3 5.73 31.96 -5.24
CA LEU A 3 5.66 32.60 -3.92
C LEU A 3 5.10 34.01 -4.07
N THR A 4 4.11 34.35 -3.25
CA THR A 4 3.45 35.66 -3.19
C THR A 4 3.24 36.07 -1.73
N GLN A 5 2.47 37.13 -1.48
CA GLN A 5 2.18 37.65 -0.15
C GLN A 5 0.70 38.03 -0.03
N ARG A 6 0.10 37.86 1.15
CA ARG A 6 -1.29 38.27 1.42
C ARG A 6 -1.44 38.84 2.83
N GLY A 7 -1.78 40.12 2.91
CA GLY A 7 -1.99 40.81 4.20
C GLY A 7 -0.70 41.01 4.99
N GLN A 8 -0.85 41.42 6.25
CA GLN A 8 0.25 41.65 7.17
C GLN A 8 -0.08 41.06 8.54
N SER A 9 0.91 40.48 9.21
CA SER A 9 0.84 40.07 10.61
C SER A 9 1.94 40.80 11.37
N ALA A 10 1.58 41.53 12.43
CA ALA A 10 2.51 42.38 13.18
C ALA A 10 3.37 43.33 12.30
N GLY A 11 2.77 43.86 11.22
CA GLY A 11 3.45 44.79 10.30
C GLY A 11 4.35 44.13 9.24
N GLN A 12 4.54 42.81 9.28
CA GLN A 12 5.29 42.09 8.25
C GLN A 12 4.36 41.42 7.21
N PRO A 13 4.70 41.45 5.91
CA PRO A 13 3.94 40.75 4.89
C PRO A 13 3.95 39.23 5.13
N ILE A 14 2.79 38.58 5.02
CA ILE A 14 2.68 37.12 5.21
C ILE A 14 3.02 36.43 3.88
N PRO A 15 4.10 35.62 3.81
CA PRO A 15 4.40 34.84 2.62
C PRO A 15 3.31 33.79 2.36
N MET A 16 2.91 33.64 1.11
CA MET A 16 1.82 32.73 0.72
C MET A 16 2.15 32.06 -0.61
N ALA A 17 1.80 30.79 -0.73
CA ALA A 17 1.76 30.06 -1.98
C ALA A 17 0.49 29.21 -2.01
N GLY A 18 0.01 28.87 -3.19
CA GLY A 18 -1.22 28.09 -3.33
C GLY A 18 -1.27 27.34 -4.65
N ILE A 19 -2.09 26.30 -4.65
CA ILE A 19 -2.41 25.48 -5.82
C ILE A 19 -3.94 25.38 -5.92
N PRO A 20 -4.49 25.23 -7.13
CA PRO A 20 -5.92 25.00 -7.27
C PRO A 20 -6.29 23.58 -6.80
N VAL A 21 -7.47 23.42 -6.21
CA VAL A 21 -7.94 22.15 -5.60
C VAL A 21 -7.91 20.98 -6.59
N HIS A 22 -8.27 21.20 -7.85
CA HIS A 22 -8.27 20.14 -8.87
C HIS A 22 -6.87 19.61 -9.23
N ALA A 23 -5.80 20.33 -8.84
CA ALA A 23 -4.41 19.90 -9.05
C ALA A 23 -3.76 19.33 -7.78
N LEU A 24 -4.52 19.21 -6.67
CA LEU A 24 -4.01 18.80 -5.36
C LEU A 24 -3.24 17.48 -5.42
N ASP A 25 -3.84 16.43 -5.99
CA ASP A 25 -3.25 15.08 -6.05
C ASP A 25 -1.86 15.08 -6.70
N GLY A 26 -1.68 15.83 -7.79
CA GLY A 26 -0.40 15.91 -8.49
C GLY A 26 0.71 16.59 -7.68
N TYR A 27 0.37 17.50 -6.77
CA TYR A 27 1.33 18.12 -5.84
C TYR A 27 1.55 17.28 -4.60
N LEU A 28 0.51 16.62 -4.07
CA LEU A 28 0.66 15.66 -2.98
C LEU A 28 1.62 14.53 -3.37
N ALA A 29 1.51 14.00 -4.58
CA ALA A 29 2.43 12.97 -5.09
C ALA A 29 3.90 13.41 -5.04
N LYS A 30 4.18 14.69 -5.30
CA LYS A 30 5.54 15.24 -5.28
C LYS A 30 6.05 15.42 -3.86
N LEU A 31 5.20 15.93 -2.96
CA LEU A 31 5.56 16.15 -1.55
C LEU A 31 5.82 14.82 -0.84
N ILE A 32 4.96 13.83 -1.05
CA ILE A 32 5.12 12.48 -0.48
C ILE A 32 6.41 11.82 -0.96
N LYS A 33 6.75 11.95 -2.25
CA LYS A 33 8.02 11.46 -2.82
C LYS A 33 9.25 12.14 -2.21
N LEU A 34 9.11 13.35 -1.68
CA LEU A 34 10.15 14.07 -0.95
C LEU A 34 10.17 13.74 0.56
N GLY A 35 9.27 12.87 1.03
CA GLY A 35 9.14 12.52 2.45
C GLY A 35 8.39 13.54 3.29
N GLU A 36 7.62 14.44 2.66
CA GLU A 36 6.87 15.48 3.39
C GLU A 36 5.46 15.01 3.75
N ALA A 37 5.03 15.33 4.98
CA ALA A 37 3.64 15.14 5.40
C ALA A 37 2.82 16.41 5.19
N VAL A 38 1.56 16.25 4.78
CA VAL A 38 0.68 17.36 4.43
C VAL A 38 -0.64 17.25 5.19
N ALA A 39 -0.94 18.22 6.05
CA ALA A 39 -2.26 18.33 6.67
C ALA A 39 -3.24 19.05 5.74
N ILE A 40 -4.39 18.43 5.48
CA ILE A 40 -5.48 18.97 4.67
C ILE A 40 -6.50 19.60 5.63
N ALA A 41 -6.68 20.91 5.51
CA ALA A 41 -7.66 21.67 6.28
C ALA A 41 -8.82 22.11 5.38
N GLU A 42 -10.03 21.68 5.70
CA GLU A 42 -11.24 22.00 4.95
C GLU A 42 -12.19 22.86 5.79
N GLN A 43 -13.13 23.51 5.10
CA GLN A 43 -14.19 24.29 5.73
C GLN A 43 -15.34 23.35 6.09
N ILE A 44 -15.80 23.43 7.34
CA ILE A 44 -16.89 22.61 7.87
C ILE A 44 -18.14 23.48 7.98
N GLY A 45 -19.25 22.99 7.41
CA GLY A 45 -20.55 23.69 7.40
C GLY A 45 -20.75 24.61 6.19
N ASP A 46 -21.98 25.13 6.04
CA ASP A 46 -22.32 26.03 4.93
C ASP A 46 -21.78 27.45 5.20
N PRO A 47 -20.93 28.00 4.29
CA PRO A 47 -20.47 29.38 4.39
C PRO A 47 -21.58 30.43 4.47
N LYS A 48 -22.78 30.12 3.96
CA LYS A 48 -23.94 31.02 3.99
C LYS A 48 -24.57 31.15 5.38
N GLU A 49 -24.40 30.14 6.23
CA GLU A 49 -24.96 30.12 7.59
C GLU A 49 -23.97 30.64 8.64
N ALA A 50 -22.68 30.73 8.29
CA ALA A 50 -21.62 31.14 9.20
C ALA A 50 -21.56 32.67 9.41
N LYS A 51 -21.62 33.12 10.66
CA LYS A 51 -21.30 34.51 11.03
C LYS A 51 -19.77 34.69 11.15
N GLY A 52 -19.11 35.02 10.04
CA GLY A 52 -17.68 35.31 10.01
C GLY A 52 -16.87 34.25 9.27
N LEU A 53 -15.70 33.88 9.79
CA LEU A 53 -14.90 32.79 9.20
C LEU A 53 -15.60 31.45 9.47
N VAL A 54 -15.83 30.70 8.40
CA VAL A 54 -16.30 29.31 8.49
C VAL A 54 -15.30 28.48 9.30
N GLU A 55 -15.82 27.58 10.13
CA GLU A 55 -15.01 26.65 10.91
C GLU A 55 -14.09 25.86 9.97
N ARG A 56 -12.83 25.68 10.39
CA ARG A 56 -11.85 24.89 9.64
C ARG A 56 -11.33 23.77 10.50
N GLN A 57 -11.36 22.57 9.95
CA GLN A 57 -10.85 21.38 10.61
C GLN A 57 -9.87 20.67 9.70
N ILE A 58 -8.88 20.01 10.31
CA ILE A 58 -7.99 19.10 9.59
C ILE A 58 -8.78 17.83 9.34
N THR A 59 -9.17 17.59 8.09
CA THR A 59 -9.96 16.43 7.68
C THR A 59 -9.09 15.21 7.41
N ARG A 60 -7.81 15.42 7.09
CA ARG A 60 -6.85 14.35 6.79
C ARG A 60 -5.42 14.86 6.93
N ILE A 61 -4.50 13.97 7.30
CA ILE A 61 -3.06 14.19 7.20
C ILE A 61 -2.51 13.11 6.26
N VAL A 62 -1.92 13.54 5.15
CA VAL A 62 -1.34 12.63 4.15
C VAL A 62 0.13 12.45 4.46
N THR A 63 0.53 11.22 4.74
CA THR A 63 1.92 10.84 5.01
C THR A 63 2.35 9.70 4.09
N PRO A 64 3.66 9.50 3.83
CA PRO A 64 4.13 8.39 2.99
C PRO A 64 3.63 7.02 3.43
N GLY A 65 3.51 6.73 4.73
CA GLY A 65 3.06 5.43 5.23
C GLY A 65 1.53 5.24 5.29
N THR A 66 0.74 6.32 5.17
CA THR A 66 -0.72 6.28 5.41
C THR A 66 -1.56 6.65 4.19
N VAL A 67 -0.92 6.73 3.02
CA VAL A 67 -1.59 7.04 1.76
C VAL A 67 -2.27 5.81 1.15
N VAL A 68 -3.49 6.00 0.64
CA VAL A 68 -4.35 4.93 0.09
C VAL A 68 -4.87 5.24 -1.31
N ASP A 69 -4.61 6.46 -1.79
CA ASP A 69 -5.01 6.91 -3.12
C ASP A 69 -4.08 6.32 -4.17
N ASP A 70 -4.64 5.63 -5.16
CA ASP A 70 -3.85 4.97 -6.21
C ASP A 70 -2.96 5.94 -6.99
N ALA A 71 -3.36 7.21 -7.13
CA ALA A 71 -2.57 8.23 -7.80
C ALA A 71 -1.24 8.55 -7.07
N LEU A 72 -1.14 8.19 -5.79
CA LEU A 72 -0.01 8.49 -4.92
C LEU A 72 0.84 7.25 -4.61
N LEU A 73 0.37 6.06 -5.02
CA LEU A 73 0.99 4.77 -4.71
C LEU A 73 1.65 4.14 -5.94
N GLU A 74 2.80 3.49 -5.74
CA GLU A 74 3.34 2.57 -6.75
C GLU A 74 2.44 1.33 -6.84
N GLN A 75 1.95 0.99 -8.03
CA GLN A 75 0.98 -0.11 -8.19
C GLN A 75 1.55 -1.47 -7.79
N ARG A 76 2.79 -1.79 -8.19
CA ARG A 76 3.38 -3.13 -8.00
C ARG A 76 4.14 -3.31 -6.68
N ARG A 77 4.08 -2.37 -5.73
CA ARG A 77 4.76 -2.44 -4.42
C ARG A 77 3.79 -2.19 -3.27
N ASP A 78 4.02 -2.86 -2.15
CA ASP A 78 3.33 -2.57 -0.90
C ASP A 78 3.83 -1.23 -0.34
N ASN A 79 2.96 -0.51 0.38
CA ASN A 79 3.29 0.77 1.01
C ASN A 79 3.14 0.63 2.52
N LEU A 80 4.23 0.26 3.19
CA LEU A 80 4.20 -0.14 4.59
C LEU A 80 4.48 1.03 5.54
N LEU A 81 3.66 1.14 6.58
CA LEU A 81 3.96 1.87 7.79
C LEU A 81 4.54 0.89 8.82
N LEU A 82 5.77 1.12 9.29
CA LEU A 82 6.43 0.33 10.32
C LEU A 82 6.40 1.09 11.66
N ALA A 83 6.26 0.37 12.77
CA ALA A 83 6.50 0.88 14.11
C ALA A 83 7.45 -0.08 14.84
N VAL A 84 8.39 0.49 15.60
CA VAL A 84 9.37 -0.24 16.39
C VAL A 84 9.25 0.17 17.85
N ALA A 85 9.15 -0.79 18.76
CA ALA A 85 9.09 -0.56 20.20
C ALA A 85 10.24 -1.28 20.91
N VAL A 86 10.73 -0.70 22.00
CA VAL A 86 11.76 -1.32 22.83
C VAL A 86 11.11 -2.19 23.90
N GLY A 87 11.60 -3.41 24.05
CA GLY A 87 11.23 -4.30 25.14
C GLY A 87 11.94 -3.94 26.43
N GLY A 88 11.16 -3.52 27.43
CA GLY A 88 11.64 -3.36 28.79
C GLY A 88 11.82 -1.92 29.26
N ARG A 89 10.71 -1.20 29.44
CA ARG A 89 10.42 -0.48 30.69
C ARG A 89 8.92 -0.59 30.94
N GLY A 90 8.50 -1.65 31.62
CA GLY A 90 7.23 -1.58 32.32
C GLY A 90 7.30 -0.37 33.23
N HIS A 91 6.39 0.58 33.05
CA HIS A 91 6.16 1.63 34.03
C HIS A 91 5.65 0.91 35.29
N GLU A 92 6.57 0.46 36.15
CA GLU A 92 6.23 0.30 37.56
C GLU A 92 5.68 1.65 38.00
N GLY A 93 4.42 1.61 38.41
CA GLY A 93 3.54 2.76 38.44
C GLY A 93 4.18 3.98 39.09
N THR A 94 4.11 5.11 38.39
CA THR A 94 4.10 6.43 39.02
C THR A 94 2.79 6.55 39.80
N ARG A 95 2.65 5.79 40.89
CA ARG A 95 1.76 6.16 41.98
C ARG A 95 2.33 7.45 42.53
N ALA A 96 1.58 8.52 42.33
CA ALA A 96 1.77 9.81 42.97
C ALA A 96 2.16 9.59 44.45
N ARG A 97 3.44 9.81 44.78
CA ARG A 97 3.81 10.18 46.14
C ARG A 97 3.68 11.69 46.20
N GLY A 98 2.67 12.11 46.96
CA GLY A 98 2.45 13.50 47.28
C GLY A 98 3.68 14.13 47.93
N HIS A 99 3.67 15.46 47.86
CA HIS A 99 4.44 16.38 48.68
C HIS A 99 5.19 15.76 49.85
N GLU A 100 6.53 15.79 49.79
CA GLU A 100 7.34 16.06 50.96
C GLU A 100 8.71 16.60 50.54
N THR A 101 9.25 17.40 51.45
CA THR A 101 10.20 18.49 51.28
C THR A 101 11.61 18.10 50.84
N ALA A 102 12.25 19.06 50.15
CA ALA A 102 13.61 19.00 49.69
C ALA A 102 14.64 18.82 50.82
N GLU A 103 15.55 17.86 50.67
CA GLU A 103 16.86 17.87 51.32
C GLU A 103 17.91 17.26 50.38
N LYS A 104 18.96 18.03 50.08
CA LYS A 104 20.15 17.61 49.33
C LYS A 104 21.02 16.70 50.20
N PRO A 105 21.63 15.62 49.67
CA PRO A 105 22.82 15.06 50.28
C PRO A 105 24.11 15.59 49.62
N ARG A 106 25.10 15.69 50.49
CA ARG A 106 26.42 16.31 50.32
C ARG A 106 27.41 15.42 49.57
N VAL A 107 28.37 16.08 48.94
CA VAL A 107 29.63 15.53 48.43
C VAL A 107 30.47 15.02 49.62
N ALA A 108 31.01 13.81 49.50
CA ALA A 108 32.11 13.32 50.34
C ALA A 108 33.27 12.90 49.42
N LEU A 109 34.41 13.54 49.65
CA LEU A 109 35.74 13.23 49.14
C LEU A 109 36.44 12.25 50.10
N GLU A 110 37.58 11.71 49.63
CA GLU A 110 38.63 10.93 50.30
C GLU A 110 38.57 9.41 50.06
N THR A 111 39.66 8.66 49.81
CA THR A 111 41.11 8.93 49.72
C THR A 111 41.82 7.75 49.06
N SER A 112 43.05 8.01 48.61
CA SER A 112 44.05 7.16 47.94
C SER A 112 44.59 5.95 48.72
N ALA A 113 44.95 4.87 48.01
CA ALA A 113 46.13 4.04 48.32
C ALA A 113 46.65 3.32 47.05
N SER A 114 47.97 3.31 46.89
CA SER A 114 48.78 2.73 45.79
C SER A 114 49.70 1.60 46.32
N PRO A 115 50.64 1.03 45.53
CA PRO A 115 50.52 -0.24 44.81
C PRO A 115 51.46 -1.36 45.32
N SER A 116 51.19 -2.62 44.98
CA SER A 116 52.18 -3.70 45.02
C SER A 116 51.88 -4.79 43.97
N SER A 117 52.95 -5.39 43.46
CA SER A 117 53.13 -6.11 42.20
C SER A 117 53.00 -7.66 42.33
N PRO A 118 53.46 -8.48 41.36
CA PRO A 118 52.72 -9.06 40.24
C PRO A 118 52.62 -10.61 40.31
N ASP A 119 52.07 -11.21 39.25
CA ASP A 119 51.98 -12.66 38.94
C ASP A 119 50.86 -13.48 39.59
N SER A 120 49.80 -13.72 38.83
CA SER A 120 49.50 -15.07 38.31
C SER A 120 48.22 -15.11 37.47
N ALA A 121 48.33 -15.83 36.36
CA ALA A 121 47.28 -16.56 35.65
C ALA A 121 46.13 -15.79 34.98
N LEU A 122 46.18 -15.84 33.64
CA LEU A 122 45.05 -15.79 32.71
C LEU A 122 43.77 -16.44 33.28
N ALA A 123 42.81 -15.60 33.67
CA ALA A 123 41.41 -15.95 33.74
C ALA A 123 40.62 -14.79 33.14
N CYS A 124 40.10 -14.99 31.92
CA CYS A 124 39.04 -14.14 31.38
C CYS A 124 37.89 -14.12 32.40
N PRO A 125 37.44 -12.94 32.88
CA PRO A 125 36.18 -12.89 33.60
C PRO A 125 35.05 -13.21 32.60
N PRO A 126 33.97 -13.89 33.02
CA PRO A 126 32.78 -14.01 32.19
C PRO A 126 32.18 -12.60 32.11
N ALA A 127 32.42 -11.92 30.99
CA ALA A 127 31.64 -10.74 30.65
C ALA A 127 30.22 -11.23 30.37
N LEU A 128 29.34 -11.13 31.37
CA LEU A 128 27.90 -11.05 31.17
C LEU A 128 27.66 -9.86 30.24
N ALA A 129 27.57 -10.11 28.94
CA ALA A 129 27.07 -9.14 27.99
C ALA A 129 25.69 -8.66 28.49
N PRO A 130 25.41 -7.35 28.53
CA PRO A 130 24.05 -6.89 28.79
C PRO A 130 23.15 -7.56 27.75
N SER A 131 22.11 -8.27 28.19
CA SER A 131 21.14 -8.91 27.30
C SER A 131 20.65 -7.88 26.29
N CYS A 132 20.91 -8.08 25.00
CA CYS A 132 20.46 -7.15 23.97
C CYS A 132 18.94 -6.94 24.12
N PRO A 133 18.44 -5.70 24.09
CA PRO A 133 17.03 -5.45 24.24
C PRO A 133 16.26 -6.15 23.11
N ARG A 134 15.19 -6.86 23.44
CA ARG A 134 14.23 -7.32 22.43
C ARG A 134 13.48 -6.12 21.89
N LEU A 135 13.21 -6.12 20.59
CA LEU A 135 12.41 -5.11 19.92
C LEU A 135 11.11 -5.73 19.43
N GLY A 136 10.02 -4.99 19.59
CA GLY A 136 8.74 -5.29 18.98
C GLY A 136 8.58 -4.54 17.67
N LEU A 137 8.11 -5.24 16.64
CA LEU A 137 7.79 -4.66 15.34
C LEU A 137 6.30 -4.84 15.09
N ALA A 138 5.70 -3.79 14.54
CA ALA A 138 4.38 -3.86 13.95
C ALA A 138 4.41 -3.12 12.63
N TRP A 139 3.86 -3.69 11.57
CA TRP A 139 3.72 -2.98 10.30
C TRP A 139 2.35 -3.22 9.68
N LEU A 140 1.89 -2.21 8.94
CA LEU A 140 0.58 -2.16 8.32
C LEU A 140 0.72 -1.72 6.87
N ASP A 141 0.06 -2.45 5.99
CA ASP A 141 -0.34 -1.95 4.68
C ASP A 141 -1.80 -1.48 4.77
N LEU A 142 -2.01 -0.17 4.75
CA LEU A 142 -3.34 0.41 4.90
C LEU A 142 -4.23 0.11 3.68
N GLY A 143 -3.62 -0.05 2.49
CA GLY A 143 -4.34 -0.33 1.25
C GLY A 143 -4.93 -1.75 1.21
N SER A 144 -4.32 -2.71 1.92
CA SER A 144 -4.87 -4.07 2.05
C SER A 144 -5.49 -4.34 3.43
N GLY A 145 -5.22 -3.50 4.43
CA GLY A 145 -5.65 -3.68 5.81
C GLY A 145 -4.91 -4.81 6.53
N ARG A 146 -3.75 -5.26 6.04
CA ARG A 146 -2.94 -6.32 6.67
C ARG A 146 -2.02 -5.74 7.72
N ILE A 147 -2.19 -6.15 8.98
CA ILE A 147 -1.24 -5.87 10.06
C ILE A 147 -0.48 -7.14 10.44
N ARG A 148 0.81 -6.95 10.73
CA ARG A 148 1.73 -8.02 11.10
C ARG A 148 2.56 -7.59 12.30
N LEU A 149 2.85 -8.55 13.18
CA LEU A 149 3.64 -8.34 14.38
C LEU A 149 4.85 -9.26 14.39
N SER A 150 5.94 -8.83 15.02
CA SER A 150 7.10 -9.68 15.28
C SER A 150 7.86 -9.19 16.52
N GLU A 151 8.60 -10.09 17.17
CA GLU A 151 9.62 -9.73 18.14
C GLU A 151 10.97 -10.24 17.68
N ILE A 152 11.97 -9.36 17.71
CA ILE A 152 13.33 -9.66 17.26
C ILE A 152 14.36 -9.19 18.27
N GLU A 153 15.58 -9.67 18.13
CA GLU A 153 16.74 -9.06 18.78
C GLU A 153 17.13 -7.76 18.07
N ALA A 154 17.62 -6.77 18.81
CA ALA A 154 18.02 -5.48 18.23
C ALA A 154 19.03 -5.59 17.08
N SER A 155 19.89 -6.61 17.09
CA SER A 155 20.86 -6.92 16.02
C SER A 155 20.22 -7.26 14.68
N ALA A 156 18.98 -7.78 14.68
CA ALA A 156 18.26 -8.19 13.48
C ALA A 156 17.46 -7.04 12.83
N LEU A 157 17.29 -5.91 13.52
CA LEU A 157 16.50 -4.78 13.03
C LEU A 157 16.94 -4.25 11.64
N PRO A 158 18.24 -4.09 11.33
CA PRO A 158 18.67 -3.69 9.99
C PRO A 158 18.18 -4.62 8.88
N SER A 159 18.22 -5.93 9.12
CA SER A 159 17.77 -6.94 8.15
C SER A 159 16.25 -6.88 7.95
N GLU A 160 15.49 -6.66 9.02
CA GLU A 160 14.03 -6.50 8.95
C GLU A 160 13.62 -5.21 8.24
N ILE A 161 14.29 -4.08 8.51
CA ILE A 161 14.03 -2.82 7.79
C ILE A 161 14.33 -2.99 6.29
N ALA A 162 15.46 -3.62 5.95
CA ALA A 162 15.81 -3.88 4.55
C ALA A 162 14.85 -4.87 3.87
N ARG A 163 14.26 -5.81 4.62
CA ARG A 163 13.24 -6.75 4.12
C ARG A 163 11.91 -6.06 3.87
N LEU A 164 11.46 -5.24 4.83
CA LEU A 164 10.15 -4.60 4.79
C LEU A 164 10.15 -3.37 3.87
N ALA A 165 11.28 -2.67 3.74
CA ALA A 165 11.43 -1.44 2.97
C ALA A 165 10.26 -0.44 3.22
N PRO A 166 10.02 -0.04 4.49
CA PRO A 166 8.86 0.76 4.85
C PRO A 166 8.90 2.15 4.19
N ALA A 167 7.73 2.67 3.83
CA ALA A 167 7.60 4.04 3.33
C ALA A 167 7.75 5.06 4.47
N GLU A 168 7.31 4.69 5.68
CA GLU A 168 7.41 5.49 6.89
C GLU A 168 7.60 4.57 8.10
N SER A 169 8.45 4.99 9.04
CA SER A 169 8.76 4.26 10.27
C SER A 169 8.57 5.13 11.50
N LEU A 170 7.86 4.58 12.49
CA LEU A 170 7.59 5.18 13.78
C LEU A 170 8.56 4.61 14.81
N PHE A 171 9.32 5.48 15.47
CA PHE A 171 10.23 5.14 16.54
C PHE A 171 9.86 5.92 17.80
N PRO A 172 10.11 5.39 19.01
CA PRO A 172 10.03 6.21 20.20
C PRO A 172 11.17 7.24 20.21
N GLU A 173 11.00 8.35 20.91
CA GLU A 173 11.99 9.44 20.99
C GLU A 173 13.36 8.99 21.56
N ASP A 174 13.39 7.90 22.31
CA ASP A 174 14.60 7.33 22.92
C ASP A 174 15.28 6.26 22.06
N LEU A 175 14.72 5.92 20.89
CA LEU A 175 15.30 4.97 19.95
C LEU A 175 15.52 5.63 18.58
N ASN A 176 16.75 5.52 18.07
CA ASN A 176 17.06 5.93 16.71
C ASN A 176 17.07 4.73 15.76
N PRO A 177 16.72 4.93 14.48
CA PRO A 177 16.92 3.91 13.47
C PRO A 177 18.42 3.55 13.39
N PRO A 178 18.77 2.27 13.12
CA PRO A 178 20.17 1.89 12.96
C PRO A 178 20.82 2.67 11.81
N GLU A 179 22.07 3.08 12.01
CA GLU A 179 22.81 3.84 11.00
C GLU A 179 22.86 3.11 9.65
N GLY A 180 22.67 3.87 8.57
CA GLY A 180 22.74 3.36 7.21
C GLY A 180 21.55 2.50 6.74
N CYS A 181 20.52 2.33 7.56
CA CYS A 181 19.28 1.67 7.15
C CYS A 181 18.33 2.63 6.43
N GLU A 182 17.76 2.18 5.31
CA GLU A 182 16.69 2.90 4.60
C GLU A 182 15.34 2.65 5.28
N ALA A 183 15.11 3.30 6.41
CA ALA A 183 13.88 3.16 7.20
C ALA A 183 12.69 3.99 6.68
N GLY A 184 12.74 4.46 5.42
CA GLY A 184 11.78 5.42 4.88
C GLY A 184 11.78 6.74 5.65
N LEU A 185 10.64 7.43 5.68
CA LEU A 185 10.47 8.62 6.51
C LEU A 185 10.41 8.23 8.00
N VAL A 186 11.30 8.78 8.82
CA VAL A 186 11.34 8.48 10.26
C VAL A 186 10.54 9.51 11.05
N ARG A 187 9.67 9.04 11.93
CA ARG A 187 8.87 9.85 12.86
C ARG A 187 9.17 9.39 14.29
N HIS A 188 9.61 10.30 15.13
CA HIS A 188 9.70 10.05 16.56
C HIS A 188 8.37 10.37 17.23
N LEU A 189 7.86 9.42 18.01
CA LEU A 189 6.67 9.58 18.84
C LEU A 189 7.07 9.45 20.31
N ALA A 190 6.32 10.11 21.17
CA ALA A 190 6.58 10.01 22.60
C ALA A 190 6.41 8.56 23.11
N PRO A 191 7.21 8.11 24.08
CA PRO A 191 7.26 6.70 24.51
C PRO A 191 5.91 6.11 24.95
N TRP A 192 4.98 6.90 25.49
CA TRP A 192 3.66 6.43 25.92
C TRP A 192 2.78 5.92 24.77
N HIS A 193 3.06 6.29 23.51
CA HIS A 193 2.37 5.72 22.36
C HIS A 193 2.67 4.22 22.19
N PHE A 194 3.81 3.76 22.71
CA PHE A 194 4.27 2.38 22.61
C PHE A 194 3.93 1.55 23.86
N ASP A 195 2.94 1.97 24.66
CA ASP A 195 2.45 1.21 25.80
C ASP A 195 1.76 -0.09 25.35
N ALA A 196 2.25 -1.23 25.85
CA ALA A 196 1.78 -2.56 25.44
C ALA A 196 0.32 -2.81 25.81
N ASP A 197 -0.15 -2.32 26.95
CA ASP A 197 -1.54 -2.50 27.39
C ASP A 197 -2.50 -1.65 26.58
N ALA A 198 -2.12 -0.41 26.24
CA ALA A 198 -2.85 0.42 25.30
C ALA A 198 -2.90 -0.23 23.91
N GLY A 199 -1.79 -0.77 23.44
CA GLY A 199 -1.72 -1.51 22.17
C GLY A 199 -2.60 -2.75 22.15
N ARG A 200 -2.62 -3.54 23.22
CA ARG A 200 -3.53 -4.68 23.39
C ARG A 200 -4.98 -4.24 23.27
N ARG A 201 -5.39 -3.21 24.03
CA ARG A 201 -6.75 -2.66 23.98
C ARG A 201 -7.12 -2.14 22.59
N ALA A 202 -6.18 -1.48 21.91
CA ALA A 202 -6.39 -0.99 20.56
C ALA A 202 -6.63 -2.13 19.56
N LEU A 203 -5.84 -3.20 19.63
CA LEU A 203 -5.99 -4.39 18.77
C LEU A 203 -7.28 -5.17 19.09
N THR A 204 -7.58 -5.43 20.36
CA THR A 204 -8.80 -6.17 20.73
C THR A 204 -10.06 -5.42 20.30
N SER A 205 -10.07 -4.10 20.45
CA SER A 205 -11.14 -3.24 19.92
C SER A 205 -11.21 -3.27 18.39
N GLN A 206 -10.07 -3.30 17.69
CA GLN A 206 -10.01 -3.28 16.23
C GLN A 206 -10.55 -4.57 15.60
N PHE A 207 -10.30 -5.71 16.25
CA PHE A 207 -10.74 -7.02 15.77
C PHE A 207 -12.02 -7.52 16.44
N ALA A 208 -12.61 -6.73 17.35
CA ALA A 208 -13.81 -7.08 18.12
C ALA A 208 -13.69 -8.42 18.87
N VAL A 209 -12.51 -8.68 19.45
CA VAL A 209 -12.20 -9.88 20.24
C VAL A 209 -11.97 -9.53 21.70
N ARG A 210 -12.11 -10.52 22.60
CA ARG A 210 -11.86 -10.31 24.04
C ARG A 210 -10.38 -10.24 24.38
N ASP A 211 -9.58 -11.09 23.75
CA ASP A 211 -8.15 -11.22 23.92
C ASP A 211 -7.49 -11.56 22.58
N LEU A 212 -6.14 -11.58 22.55
CA LEU A 212 -5.38 -11.85 21.34
C LEU A 212 -4.81 -13.28 21.33
N SER A 213 -5.35 -14.18 22.16
CA SER A 213 -4.87 -15.56 22.26
C SER A 213 -5.08 -16.33 20.96
N GLY A 214 -6.20 -16.10 20.27
CA GLY A 214 -6.50 -16.68 18.95
C GLY A 214 -5.55 -16.23 17.82
N PHE A 215 -4.83 -15.12 18.01
CA PHE A 215 -3.80 -14.65 17.09
C PHE A 215 -2.38 -15.05 17.50
N GLY A 216 -2.22 -15.65 18.69
CA GLY A 216 -0.92 -16.06 19.22
C GLY A 216 0.01 -14.92 19.63
N CYS A 217 -0.47 -13.68 19.73
CA CYS A 217 0.37 -12.50 20.03
C CYS A 217 0.16 -11.90 21.43
N ASP A 218 -0.69 -12.51 22.25
CA ASP A 218 -1.08 -11.99 23.56
C ASP A 218 0.10 -11.80 24.54
N HIS A 219 1.20 -12.52 24.34
CA HIS A 219 2.41 -12.45 25.18
C HIS A 219 3.48 -11.46 24.64
N LEU A 220 3.29 -10.89 23.45
CA LEU A 220 4.32 -10.11 22.75
C LEU A 220 4.28 -8.63 23.14
N GLY A 221 4.58 -8.31 24.40
CA GLY A 221 4.45 -6.96 24.97
C GLY A 221 5.03 -5.84 24.08
N PRO A 222 6.33 -5.88 23.73
CA PRO A 222 6.94 -4.93 22.80
C PRO A 222 6.18 -4.80 21.47
N ALA A 223 5.82 -5.91 20.83
CA ALA A 223 5.14 -5.88 19.53
C ALA A 223 3.72 -5.29 19.64
N LEU A 224 3.03 -5.56 20.75
CA LEU A 224 1.74 -4.93 21.07
C LEU A 224 1.89 -3.42 21.25
N GLY A 225 2.97 -2.96 21.90
CA GLY A 225 3.30 -1.54 22.03
C GLY A 225 3.51 -0.87 20.67
N ALA A 226 4.31 -1.49 19.80
CA ALA A 226 4.51 -1.03 18.42
C ALA A 226 3.19 -0.95 17.65
N ALA A 227 2.32 -1.97 17.80
CA ALA A 227 1.00 -1.98 17.17
C ALA A 227 0.10 -0.86 17.68
N GLY A 228 0.14 -0.57 18.99
CA GLY A 228 -0.59 0.54 19.61
C GLY A 228 -0.21 1.89 19.01
N ALA A 229 1.10 2.17 18.93
CA ALA A 229 1.62 3.40 18.32
C ALA A 229 1.20 3.51 16.85
N LEU A 230 1.33 2.42 16.09
CA LEU A 230 0.93 2.34 14.70
C LEU A 230 -0.55 2.65 14.51
N LEU A 231 -1.44 1.97 15.23
CA LEU A 231 -2.89 2.15 15.10
C LEU A 231 -3.31 3.56 15.51
N GLN A 232 -2.71 4.10 16.56
CA GLN A 232 -2.99 5.48 16.98
C GLN A 232 -2.55 6.48 15.92
N TYR A 233 -1.36 6.30 15.33
CA TYR A 233 -0.87 7.14 14.25
C TYR A 233 -1.79 7.12 13.02
N VAL A 234 -2.30 5.95 12.66
CA VAL A 234 -3.25 5.83 11.54
C VAL A 234 -4.58 6.51 11.86
N ARG A 235 -5.10 6.41 13.11
CA ARG A 235 -6.28 7.19 13.54
C ARG A 235 -6.05 8.69 13.40
N ASP A 236 -4.89 9.16 13.84
CA ASP A 236 -4.56 10.58 13.85
C ASP A 236 -4.37 11.15 12.45
N THR A 237 -3.86 10.33 11.51
CA THR A 237 -3.64 10.73 10.11
C THR A 237 -4.91 10.63 9.26
N GLN A 238 -5.71 9.58 9.43
CA GLN A 238 -6.97 9.45 8.69
C GLN A 238 -8.08 10.36 9.24
N LYS A 239 -7.98 10.83 10.50
CA LYS A 239 -8.98 11.66 11.20
C LYS A 239 -10.41 11.08 11.13
N ALA A 240 -10.50 9.78 10.94
CA ALA A 240 -11.72 8.99 10.84
C ALA A 240 -11.58 7.74 11.69
N ALA A 241 -12.69 7.04 11.94
CA ALA A 241 -12.63 5.72 12.55
C ALA A 241 -11.80 4.79 11.66
N LEU A 242 -10.91 3.99 12.29
CA LEU A 242 -10.14 3.00 11.56
C LEU A 242 -11.09 1.98 10.92
N PRO A 243 -10.96 1.70 9.62
CA PRO A 243 -11.75 0.65 8.99
C PRO A 243 -11.35 -0.70 9.59
N ARG A 244 -12.27 -1.67 9.56
CA ARG A 244 -11.97 -3.03 10.01
C ARG A 244 -10.77 -3.58 9.23
N LEU A 245 -9.68 -3.84 9.95
CA LEU A 245 -8.46 -4.42 9.37
C LEU A 245 -8.76 -5.83 8.87
N ALA A 246 -8.08 -6.23 7.80
CA ALA A 246 -8.31 -7.50 7.13
C ALA A 246 -7.80 -8.70 7.95
N SER A 247 -6.59 -8.59 8.47
CA SER A 247 -5.97 -9.67 9.23
C SER A 247 -4.90 -9.15 10.17
N LEU A 248 -4.75 -9.85 11.29
CA LEU A 248 -3.60 -9.78 12.17
C LEU A 248 -2.90 -11.14 12.12
N SER A 249 -1.59 -11.13 11.88
CA SER A 249 -0.80 -12.35 12.03
C SER A 249 0.57 -12.06 12.63
N LEU A 250 1.11 -13.08 13.28
CA LEU A 250 2.47 -13.08 13.81
C LEU A 250 3.44 -13.57 12.74
N GLU A 251 4.57 -12.90 12.60
CA GLU A 251 5.71 -13.42 11.85
C GLU A 251 6.84 -13.80 12.82
N GLN A 252 7.14 -15.10 12.85
CA GLN A 252 8.33 -15.61 13.54
C GLN A 252 9.49 -15.70 12.54
N GLY A 253 10.69 -15.36 13.01
CA GLY A 253 11.89 -15.39 12.17
C GLY A 253 12.25 -16.81 11.70
N GLU A 254 11.92 -17.82 12.49
CA GLU A 254 12.28 -19.22 12.23
C GLU A 254 11.51 -19.86 11.07
N ASP A 255 10.33 -19.34 10.71
CA ASP A 255 9.49 -19.88 9.63
C ASP A 255 10.05 -19.57 8.23
N SER A 256 10.99 -18.63 8.13
CA SER A 256 11.48 -18.08 6.88
C SER A 256 12.98 -18.23 6.73
N LEU A 257 13.43 -18.33 5.48
CA LEU A 257 14.84 -18.32 5.11
C LEU A 257 15.41 -16.92 5.40
N HIS A 258 16.33 -16.83 6.35
CA HIS A 258 16.91 -15.54 6.73
C HIS A 258 17.90 -15.05 5.67
N LEU A 259 17.72 -13.80 5.25
CA LEU A 259 18.60 -13.07 4.35
C LEU A 259 18.91 -11.73 5.00
N ASP A 260 20.18 -11.48 5.28
CA ASP A 260 20.61 -10.18 5.80
C ASP A 260 20.55 -9.08 4.71
N ALA A 261 20.65 -7.82 5.14
CA ALA A 261 20.58 -6.68 4.24
C ALA A 261 21.71 -6.68 3.18
N ALA A 262 22.89 -7.21 3.51
CA ALA A 262 23.98 -7.37 2.54
C ALA A 262 23.63 -8.42 1.48
N THR A 263 23.08 -9.57 1.89
CA THR A 263 22.70 -10.64 0.96
C THR A 263 21.62 -10.24 0.00
N ARG A 264 20.58 -9.52 0.46
CA ARG A 264 19.54 -9.01 -0.44
C ARG A 264 20.11 -8.11 -1.54
N ARG A 265 21.08 -7.26 -1.19
CA ARG A 265 21.78 -6.37 -2.14
C ARG A 265 22.72 -7.15 -3.06
N HIS A 266 23.53 -8.06 -2.53
CA HIS A 266 24.47 -8.86 -3.32
C HIS A 266 23.79 -9.80 -4.31
N LEU A 267 22.60 -10.31 -3.96
CA LEU A 267 21.77 -11.14 -4.82
C LEU A 267 20.88 -10.32 -5.76
N GLU A 268 20.87 -8.99 -5.64
CA GLU A 268 20.10 -8.07 -6.49
C GLU A 268 18.63 -8.51 -6.61
N ILE A 269 18.00 -8.83 -5.47
CA ILE A 269 16.65 -9.39 -5.43
C ILE A 269 15.63 -8.39 -5.97
N GLU A 270 15.67 -7.14 -5.46
CA GLU A 270 14.72 -6.09 -5.83
C GLU A 270 15.35 -4.99 -6.68
N GLU A 271 16.54 -4.53 -6.28
CA GLU A 271 17.19 -3.36 -6.84
C GLU A 271 18.68 -3.63 -7.06
N HIS A 272 19.20 -3.19 -8.20
CA HIS A 272 20.63 -3.15 -8.47
C HIS A 272 21.27 -1.97 -7.72
N PRO A 273 22.53 -2.02 -7.28
CA PRO A 273 23.21 -0.90 -6.58
C PRO A 273 23.19 0.45 -7.31
N SER A 274 22.90 0.46 -8.61
CA SER A 274 22.74 1.68 -9.43
C SER A 274 21.29 2.21 -9.47
N GLY A 275 20.37 1.64 -8.71
CA GLY A 275 18.94 1.97 -8.72
C GLY A 275 18.12 1.36 -9.85
N ARG A 276 18.72 0.50 -10.69
CA ARG A 276 18.02 -0.16 -11.80
C ARG A 276 17.25 -1.38 -11.32
N ARG A 277 16.05 -1.59 -11.85
CA ARG A 277 15.16 -2.73 -11.49
C ARG A 277 14.93 -3.73 -12.61
N GLU A 278 15.31 -3.42 -13.85
CA GLU A 278 15.02 -4.27 -15.02
C GLU A 278 15.87 -5.56 -15.04
N HIS A 279 17.06 -5.53 -14.44
CA HIS A 279 18.00 -6.66 -14.41
C HIS A 279 18.22 -7.15 -12.98
N THR A 280 17.14 -7.23 -12.21
CA THR A 280 17.11 -7.81 -10.86
C THR A 280 16.27 -9.09 -10.87
N LEU A 281 16.33 -9.88 -9.80
CA LEU A 281 15.54 -11.12 -9.74
C LEU A 281 14.04 -10.83 -9.91
N ILE A 282 13.50 -9.84 -9.18
CA ILE A 282 12.10 -9.45 -9.35
C ILE A 282 11.81 -8.86 -10.73
N GLY A 283 12.74 -8.10 -11.32
CA GLY A 283 12.57 -7.51 -12.65
C GLY A 283 12.36 -8.55 -13.74
N ILE A 284 12.96 -9.72 -13.57
CA ILE A 284 12.79 -10.88 -14.44
C ILE A 284 11.53 -11.69 -14.09
N LEU A 285 11.32 -12.00 -12.81
CA LEU A 285 10.24 -12.88 -12.35
C LEU A 285 8.86 -12.24 -12.42
N ASP A 286 8.75 -10.93 -12.23
CA ASP A 286 7.48 -10.22 -12.12
C ASP A 286 6.75 -10.10 -13.46
N ARG A 287 6.06 -11.17 -13.82
CA ARG A 287 5.21 -11.30 -15.03
C ARG A 287 3.72 -11.40 -14.70
N CYS A 288 3.38 -11.02 -13.47
CA CYS A 288 2.01 -10.91 -13.00
C CYS A 288 1.27 -9.87 -13.86
N LEU A 289 0.02 -10.18 -14.16
CA LEU A 289 -0.87 -9.31 -14.93
C LEU A 289 -1.52 -8.25 -14.05
N THR A 290 -1.77 -8.59 -12.79
CA THR A 290 -2.43 -7.73 -11.81
C THR A 290 -1.41 -7.07 -10.88
N PRO A 291 -1.67 -5.83 -10.41
CA PRO A 291 -0.84 -5.19 -9.39
C PRO A 291 -0.77 -5.97 -8.07
N MET A 292 -1.88 -6.58 -7.65
CA MET A 292 -1.96 -7.37 -6.42
C MET A 292 -1.14 -8.67 -6.50
N GLY A 293 -1.12 -9.34 -7.66
CA GLY A 293 -0.23 -10.48 -7.92
C GLY A 293 1.24 -10.09 -7.86
N ALA A 294 1.61 -8.97 -8.49
CA ALA A 294 2.98 -8.46 -8.43
C ALA A 294 3.46 -8.16 -7.00
N ARG A 295 2.59 -7.57 -6.16
CA ARG A 295 2.88 -7.34 -4.74
C ARG A 295 2.99 -8.66 -3.97
N LEU A 296 2.13 -9.64 -4.25
CA LEU A 296 2.21 -10.96 -3.62
C LEU A 296 3.52 -11.69 -3.94
N LEU A 297 3.97 -11.67 -5.19
CA LEU A 297 5.26 -12.24 -5.59
C LEU A 297 6.43 -11.57 -4.85
N ARG A 298 6.40 -10.23 -4.72
CA ARG A 298 7.41 -9.50 -3.94
C ARG A 298 7.39 -9.92 -2.47
N ARG A 299 6.22 -10.11 -1.86
CA ARG A 299 6.12 -10.64 -0.50
C ARG A 299 6.71 -12.04 -0.37
N TRP A 300 6.52 -12.92 -1.36
CA TRP A 300 7.14 -14.25 -1.36
C TRP A 300 8.67 -14.17 -1.41
N LEU A 301 9.23 -13.30 -2.26
CA LEU A 301 10.68 -13.06 -2.30
C LEU A 301 11.22 -12.37 -1.04
N ALA A 302 10.43 -11.48 -0.45
CA ALA A 302 10.78 -10.81 0.78
C ALA A 302 10.77 -11.77 1.97
N ARG A 303 9.94 -12.81 1.96
CA ARG A 303 9.87 -13.82 3.02
C ARG A 303 9.81 -15.24 2.43
N PRO A 304 10.95 -15.80 1.99
CA PRO A 304 11.00 -17.17 1.50
C PRO A 304 10.73 -18.13 2.66
N LEU A 305 9.90 -19.14 2.44
CA LEU A 305 9.42 -20.05 3.47
C LEU A 305 10.41 -21.19 3.71
N ARG A 306 10.40 -21.74 4.93
CA ARG A 306 11.09 -22.99 5.27
C ARG A 306 10.16 -24.19 5.35
N ASP A 307 8.85 -23.95 5.43
CA ASP A 307 7.86 -25.02 5.48
C ASP A 307 7.75 -25.74 4.12
N HIS A 308 8.33 -26.93 4.05
CA HIS A 308 8.28 -27.77 2.86
C HIS A 308 6.86 -28.21 2.47
N VAL A 309 5.89 -28.19 3.40
CA VAL A 309 4.49 -28.50 3.08
C VAL A 309 3.89 -27.39 2.23
N GLU A 310 3.96 -26.13 2.69
CA GLU A 310 3.48 -24.98 1.94
C GLU A 310 4.27 -24.75 0.63
N LEU A 311 5.59 -24.97 0.64
CA LEU A 311 6.39 -24.91 -0.59
C LEU A 311 5.94 -25.95 -1.64
N ARG A 312 5.67 -27.19 -1.22
CA ARG A 312 5.13 -28.23 -2.13
C ARG A 312 3.75 -27.84 -2.64
N ARG A 313 2.89 -27.28 -1.79
CA ARG A 313 1.57 -26.81 -2.19
C ARG A 313 1.64 -25.76 -3.31
N ARG A 314 2.61 -24.84 -3.26
CA ARG A 314 2.88 -23.88 -4.34
C ARG A 314 3.43 -24.56 -5.60
N GLN A 315 4.40 -25.46 -5.44
CA GLN A 315 4.96 -26.23 -6.56
C GLN A 315 3.90 -27.06 -7.28
N ASP A 316 3.00 -27.70 -6.54
CA ASP A 316 1.91 -28.52 -7.09
C ASP A 316 0.91 -27.67 -7.87
N ALA A 317 0.63 -26.44 -7.42
CA ALA A 317 -0.19 -25.49 -8.17
C ALA A 317 0.48 -25.06 -9.49
N ILE A 318 1.77 -24.73 -9.46
CA ILE A 318 2.55 -24.35 -10.66
C ILE A 318 2.60 -25.52 -11.66
N GLU A 319 2.91 -26.72 -11.19
CA GLU A 319 2.93 -27.92 -12.04
C GLU A 319 1.56 -28.27 -12.59
N SER A 320 0.48 -28.09 -11.81
CA SER A 320 -0.88 -28.33 -12.30
C SER A 320 -1.24 -27.36 -13.43
N VAL A 321 -0.87 -26.08 -13.31
CA VAL A 321 -1.09 -25.08 -14.38
C VAL A 321 -0.34 -25.46 -15.66
N ARG A 322 0.91 -25.92 -15.55
CA ARG A 322 1.74 -26.34 -16.69
C ARG A 322 1.23 -27.62 -17.35
N ASN A 323 1.05 -28.68 -16.57
CA ASN A 323 0.72 -30.02 -17.07
C ASN A 323 -0.67 -30.09 -17.72
N LEU A 324 -1.60 -29.24 -17.27
CA LEU A 324 -2.96 -29.15 -17.80
C LEU A 324 -3.14 -28.00 -18.80
N ALA A 325 -2.06 -27.32 -19.19
CA ALA A 325 -2.08 -26.17 -20.12
C ALA A 325 -3.08 -25.07 -19.72
N LEU A 326 -3.24 -24.82 -18.41
CA LEU A 326 -4.17 -23.82 -17.88
C LEU A 326 -3.60 -22.40 -17.90
N MET A 327 -2.31 -22.24 -18.21
CA MET A 327 -1.60 -20.98 -18.17
C MET A 327 -2.23 -19.92 -19.09
N GLU A 328 -2.39 -20.20 -20.38
CA GLU A 328 -2.92 -19.23 -21.35
C GLU A 328 -4.36 -18.82 -21.01
N PRO A 329 -5.32 -19.76 -20.78
CA PRO A 329 -6.68 -19.40 -20.39
C PRO A 329 -6.74 -18.56 -19.12
N LEU A 330 -5.93 -18.91 -18.10
CA LEU A 330 -5.92 -18.19 -16.84
C LEU A 330 -5.37 -16.77 -17.02
N ARG A 331 -4.29 -16.60 -17.77
CA ARG A 331 -3.71 -15.29 -18.08
C ARG A 331 -4.68 -14.43 -18.90
N GLU A 332 -5.36 -14.98 -19.90
CA GLU A 332 -6.36 -14.25 -20.67
C GLU A 332 -7.50 -13.74 -19.77
N ALA A 333 -8.01 -14.59 -18.89
CA ALA A 333 -9.09 -14.24 -17.96
C ALA A 333 -8.65 -13.23 -16.87
N LEU A 334 -7.38 -13.23 -16.47
CA LEU A 334 -6.82 -12.29 -15.49
C LEU A 334 -6.45 -10.92 -16.10
N THR A 335 -6.21 -10.84 -17.41
CA THR A 335 -5.76 -9.62 -18.11
C THR A 335 -6.67 -8.39 -17.89
N PRO A 336 -8.01 -8.49 -17.95
CA PRO A 336 -8.87 -7.31 -17.76
C PRO A 336 -8.96 -6.86 -16.30
N LEU A 337 -8.40 -7.60 -15.34
CA LEU A 337 -8.53 -7.29 -13.93
C LEU A 337 -7.66 -6.11 -13.50
N GLY A 338 -8.26 -5.21 -12.73
CA GLY A 338 -7.56 -4.12 -12.05
C GLY A 338 -6.98 -4.53 -10.70
N ASP A 339 -6.71 -3.52 -9.87
CA ASP A 339 -6.20 -3.70 -8.51
C ASP A 339 -7.35 -3.88 -7.50
N VAL A 340 -7.96 -5.08 -7.51
CA VAL A 340 -9.11 -5.40 -6.63
C VAL A 340 -8.74 -5.24 -5.16
N GLU A 341 -7.53 -5.64 -4.75
CA GLU A 341 -7.05 -5.53 -3.37
C GLU A 341 -7.13 -4.07 -2.86
N ARG A 342 -6.66 -3.08 -3.64
CA ARG A 342 -6.72 -1.67 -3.24
C ARG A 342 -8.11 -1.04 -3.37
N MET A 343 -8.91 -1.49 -4.35
CA MET A 343 -10.32 -1.09 -4.43
C MET A 343 -11.07 -1.50 -3.15
N LEU A 344 -10.84 -2.72 -2.66
CA LEU A 344 -11.39 -3.19 -1.39
C LEU A 344 -10.82 -2.47 -0.17
N GLY A 345 -9.55 -2.05 -0.21
CA GLY A 345 -8.97 -1.16 0.79
C GLY A 345 -9.73 0.16 0.93
N ARG A 346 -9.99 0.84 -0.19
CA ARG A 346 -10.78 2.07 -0.22
C ARG A 346 -12.25 1.84 0.15
N LEU A 347 -12.82 0.72 -0.27
CA LEU A 347 -14.17 0.32 0.15
C LEU A 347 -14.24 0.14 1.67
N ALA A 348 -13.25 -0.49 2.27
CA ALA A 348 -13.16 -0.65 3.73
C ALA A 348 -13.09 0.71 4.44
N LEU A 349 -12.37 1.68 3.85
CA LEU A 349 -12.26 3.06 4.34
C LEU A 349 -13.49 3.94 4.08
N GLY A 350 -14.46 3.46 3.29
CA GLY A 350 -15.61 4.27 2.87
C GLY A 350 -15.26 5.35 1.84
N SER A 351 -14.07 5.28 1.23
CA SER A 351 -13.55 6.27 0.28
C SER A 351 -13.46 5.74 -1.16
N ALA A 352 -14.13 4.62 -1.44
CA ALA A 352 -14.20 4.03 -2.78
C ALA A 352 -14.86 4.99 -3.78
N ARG A 353 -14.20 5.21 -4.92
CA ARG A 353 -14.67 6.05 -6.01
C ARG A 353 -15.60 5.25 -6.93
N PRO A 354 -16.46 5.89 -7.74
CA PRO A 354 -17.37 5.16 -8.62
C PRO A 354 -16.66 4.18 -9.57
N ARG A 355 -15.45 4.56 -10.05
CA ARG A 355 -14.61 3.69 -10.88
C ARG A 355 -14.01 2.49 -10.13
N ASP A 356 -13.86 2.57 -8.81
CA ASP A 356 -13.46 1.42 -7.99
C ASP A 356 -14.60 0.40 -7.95
N LEU A 357 -15.85 0.86 -7.84
CA LEU A 357 -17.02 -0.02 -7.83
C LEU A 357 -17.29 -0.65 -9.21
N SER A 358 -17.10 0.09 -10.31
CA SER A 358 -17.17 -0.52 -11.64
C SER A 358 -16.02 -1.50 -11.88
N GLY A 359 -14.80 -1.18 -11.45
CA GLY A 359 -13.66 -2.11 -11.52
C GLY A 359 -13.90 -3.40 -10.71
N LEU A 360 -14.47 -3.27 -9.50
CA LEU A 360 -14.88 -4.40 -8.68
C LEU A 360 -15.98 -5.22 -9.37
N ARG A 361 -17.02 -4.57 -9.93
CA ARG A 361 -18.08 -5.23 -10.71
C ARG A 361 -17.50 -6.11 -11.81
N ASP A 362 -16.64 -5.53 -12.64
CA ASP A 362 -16.08 -6.21 -13.80
C ASP A 362 -15.18 -7.38 -13.35
N ALA A 363 -14.42 -7.21 -12.27
CA ALA A 363 -13.63 -8.28 -11.69
C ALA A 363 -14.48 -9.44 -11.14
N LEU A 364 -15.56 -9.13 -10.42
CA LEU A 364 -16.50 -10.15 -9.94
C LEU A 364 -17.19 -10.89 -11.08
N GLY A 365 -17.48 -10.20 -12.20
CA GLY A 365 -18.02 -10.84 -13.40
C GLY A 365 -17.07 -11.84 -14.06
N ALA A 366 -15.76 -11.67 -13.90
CA ALA A 366 -14.75 -12.61 -14.41
C ALA A 366 -14.50 -13.81 -13.49
N CYS A 367 -14.78 -13.70 -12.18
CA CYS A 367 -14.53 -14.74 -11.18
C CYS A 367 -15.09 -16.13 -11.55
N PRO A 368 -16.33 -16.29 -12.06
CA PRO A 368 -16.86 -17.62 -12.40
C PRO A 368 -16.08 -18.34 -13.50
N ALA A 369 -15.57 -17.61 -14.50
CA ALA A 369 -14.76 -18.17 -15.58
C ALA A 369 -13.38 -18.58 -15.08
N ILE A 370 -12.74 -17.72 -14.27
CA ILE A 370 -11.44 -17.99 -13.64
C ILE A 370 -11.54 -19.22 -12.72
N ALA A 371 -12.60 -19.29 -11.91
CA ALA A 371 -12.86 -20.43 -11.03
C ALA A 371 -13.02 -21.74 -11.83
N GLY A 372 -13.77 -21.71 -12.94
CA GLY A 372 -13.94 -22.89 -13.81
C GLY A 372 -12.66 -23.36 -14.50
N ILE A 373 -11.70 -22.46 -14.75
CA ILE A 373 -10.35 -22.82 -15.23
C ILE A 373 -9.54 -23.45 -14.09
N ALA A 374 -9.51 -22.80 -12.91
CA ALA A 374 -8.72 -23.25 -11.77
C ALA A 374 -9.21 -24.58 -11.16
N GLU A 375 -10.52 -24.85 -11.20
CA GLU A 375 -11.13 -26.12 -10.76
C GLU A 375 -10.69 -27.34 -11.58
N GLN A 376 -10.18 -27.13 -12.80
CA GLN A 376 -9.61 -28.22 -13.61
C GLN A 376 -8.29 -28.72 -13.03
N GLY A 377 -7.64 -27.94 -12.16
CA GLY A 377 -6.44 -28.31 -11.46
C GLY A 377 -6.63 -29.57 -10.62
N THR A 378 -5.78 -30.58 -10.83
CA THR A 378 -5.72 -31.76 -9.96
C THR A 378 -5.19 -31.38 -8.57
N PRO A 379 -5.55 -32.12 -7.48
CA PRO A 379 -5.62 -31.61 -6.12
C PRO A 379 -4.42 -30.74 -5.72
N SER A 380 -4.66 -29.45 -5.65
CA SER A 380 -3.66 -28.41 -5.39
C SER A 380 -4.35 -27.18 -4.79
N ALA A 381 -3.56 -26.18 -4.40
CA ALA A 381 -4.09 -24.90 -3.91
C ALA A 381 -5.07 -24.21 -4.87
N LEU A 382 -5.05 -24.59 -6.17
CA LEU A 382 -5.93 -24.03 -7.20
C LEU A 382 -7.42 -24.25 -6.88
N ILE A 383 -7.80 -25.42 -6.34
CA ILE A 383 -9.21 -25.72 -6.03
C ILE A 383 -9.71 -24.83 -4.88
N GLU A 384 -8.88 -24.62 -3.86
CA GLU A 384 -9.20 -23.74 -2.73
C GLU A 384 -9.35 -22.29 -3.18
N TRP A 385 -8.42 -21.80 -4.00
CA TRP A 385 -8.52 -20.45 -4.56
C TRP A 385 -9.74 -20.32 -5.47
N ALA A 386 -10.06 -21.33 -6.27
CA ALA A 386 -11.27 -21.33 -7.11
C ALA A 386 -12.56 -21.27 -6.27
N GLN A 387 -12.62 -21.98 -5.15
CA GLN A 387 -13.76 -21.93 -4.23
C GLN A 387 -13.97 -20.53 -3.64
N ALA A 388 -12.89 -19.81 -3.33
CA ALA A 388 -12.96 -18.42 -2.86
C ALA A 388 -13.51 -17.44 -3.91
N LEU A 389 -13.55 -17.83 -5.19
CA LEU A 389 -14.14 -17.05 -6.29
C LEU A 389 -15.62 -17.38 -6.53
N ARG A 390 -16.21 -18.32 -5.77
CA ARG A 390 -17.63 -18.69 -5.85
C ARG A 390 -18.47 -17.92 -4.83
N GLY A 391 -19.79 -17.85 -5.06
CA GLY A 391 -20.74 -17.21 -4.14
C GLY A 391 -20.71 -15.68 -4.16
N LEU A 392 -20.22 -15.09 -5.25
CA LEU A 392 -20.11 -13.63 -5.43
C LEU A 392 -21.23 -13.06 -6.32
N ASP A 393 -22.15 -13.91 -6.79
CA ASP A 393 -23.17 -13.60 -7.79
C ASP A 393 -24.13 -12.49 -7.34
N ASP A 394 -24.57 -12.52 -6.09
CA ASP A 394 -25.48 -11.51 -5.53
C ASP A 394 -24.81 -10.13 -5.46
N THR A 395 -23.54 -10.10 -5.05
CA THR A 395 -22.75 -8.85 -4.99
C THR A 395 -22.47 -8.30 -6.39
N HIS A 396 -22.15 -9.18 -7.34
CA HIS A 396 -21.97 -8.81 -8.74
C HIS A 396 -23.28 -8.26 -9.35
N ALA A 397 -24.41 -8.94 -9.12
CA ALA A 397 -25.73 -8.50 -9.59
C ALA A 397 -26.14 -7.16 -8.96
N LEU A 398 -25.84 -6.94 -7.69
CA LEU A 398 -26.03 -5.64 -7.01
C LEU A 398 -25.24 -4.53 -7.69
N LEU A 399 -23.95 -4.74 -7.98
CA LEU A 399 -23.13 -3.73 -8.64
C LEU A 399 -23.57 -3.47 -10.09
N LEU A 400 -23.98 -4.51 -10.82
CA LEU A 400 -24.52 -4.40 -12.18
C LEU A 400 -25.77 -3.54 -12.25
N ARG A 401 -26.69 -3.68 -11.29
CA ARG A 401 -27.91 -2.86 -11.23
C ARG A 401 -27.67 -1.46 -10.65
N ALA A 402 -26.66 -1.29 -9.81
CA ALA A 402 -26.46 -0.05 -9.05
C ALA A 402 -25.57 0.97 -9.76
N ILE A 403 -24.53 0.54 -10.48
CA ILE A 403 -23.51 1.43 -11.05
C ILE A 403 -23.56 1.40 -12.57
N VAL A 404 -23.54 2.57 -13.20
CA VAL A 404 -23.48 2.70 -14.66
C VAL A 404 -22.25 1.99 -15.26
N ALA A 405 -22.30 1.64 -16.54
CA ALA A 405 -21.19 0.95 -17.21
C ALA A 405 -19.86 1.73 -17.09
N GLU A 406 -19.91 3.04 -17.37
CA GLU A 406 -18.76 3.95 -17.33
C GLU A 406 -19.03 5.11 -16.36
N PRO A 407 -18.73 4.95 -15.07
CA PRO A 407 -19.02 6.00 -14.11
C PRO A 407 -17.98 7.13 -14.15
N PRO A 408 -18.37 8.34 -13.69
CA PRO A 408 -17.45 9.47 -13.56
C PRO A 408 -16.34 9.16 -12.55
N VAL A 409 -15.19 9.85 -12.68
CA VAL A 409 -14.04 9.65 -11.78
C VAL A 409 -14.37 10.09 -10.35
N ILE A 410 -15.16 11.15 -10.20
CA ILE A 410 -15.46 11.80 -8.92
C ILE A 410 -16.98 11.91 -8.79
N MET A 411 -17.49 11.61 -7.59
CA MET A 411 -18.93 11.64 -7.28
C MET A 411 -19.52 13.07 -7.13
N ARG A 412 -18.69 14.12 -7.22
CA ARG A 412 -19.10 15.49 -6.88
C ARG A 412 -20.29 15.98 -7.71
N ASP A 413 -20.28 15.65 -9.00
CA ASP A 413 -21.25 16.15 -9.98
C ASP A 413 -22.36 15.11 -10.30
N GLY A 414 -22.43 14.00 -9.54
CA GLY A 414 -23.42 12.92 -9.72
C GLY A 414 -23.16 12.02 -10.94
N GLY A 415 -24.10 11.12 -11.23
CA GLY A 415 -24.09 10.27 -12.43
C GLY A 415 -23.38 8.92 -12.30
N ALA A 416 -23.19 8.42 -11.08
CA ALA A 416 -22.63 7.08 -10.83
C ALA A 416 -23.71 6.01 -10.75
N ILE A 417 -24.88 6.34 -10.17
CA ILE A 417 -25.97 5.39 -9.97
C ILE A 417 -26.72 5.16 -11.28
N ALA A 418 -26.94 3.89 -11.62
CA ALA A 418 -27.61 3.47 -12.84
C ALA A 418 -29.10 3.82 -12.84
N PRO A 419 -29.69 4.11 -14.02
CA PRO A 419 -31.14 4.24 -14.17
C PRO A 419 -31.86 2.94 -13.76
N GLY A 420 -33.02 3.06 -13.14
CA GLY A 420 -33.82 1.93 -12.67
C GLY A 420 -33.40 1.35 -11.32
N PHE A 421 -32.33 1.85 -10.72
CA PHE A 421 -31.90 1.42 -9.39
C PHE A 421 -32.79 2.00 -8.27
N ASP A 422 -33.21 3.26 -8.42
CA ASP A 422 -34.05 3.98 -7.46
C ASP A 422 -35.06 4.86 -8.21
N ALA A 423 -36.34 4.61 -7.97
CA ALA A 423 -37.43 5.30 -8.67
C ALA A 423 -37.48 6.81 -8.35
N GLU A 424 -37.19 7.20 -7.10
CA GLU A 424 -37.17 8.61 -6.71
C GLU A 424 -36.05 9.37 -7.42
N LEU A 425 -34.85 8.79 -7.50
CA LEU A 425 -33.73 9.38 -8.23
C LEU A 425 -34.05 9.52 -9.72
N ASP A 426 -34.69 8.52 -10.33
CA ASP A 426 -35.09 8.56 -11.73
C ASP A 426 -36.13 9.66 -12.00
N GLU A 427 -37.13 9.82 -11.13
CA GLU A 427 -38.11 10.91 -11.21
C GLU A 427 -37.44 12.29 -11.11
N LEU A 428 -36.52 12.46 -10.15
CA LEU A 428 -35.76 13.71 -9.96
C LEU A 428 -34.85 14.02 -11.16
N ARG A 429 -34.25 13.00 -11.78
CA ARG A 429 -33.45 13.13 -13.00
C ARG A 429 -34.33 13.47 -14.21
N ALA A 430 -35.49 12.84 -14.36
CA ALA A 430 -36.43 13.12 -15.45
C ALA A 430 -36.94 14.57 -15.41
N LEU A 431 -37.26 15.08 -14.22
CA LEU A 431 -37.62 16.50 -14.01
C LEU A 431 -36.52 17.46 -14.47
N SER A 432 -35.25 17.05 -14.32
CA SER A 432 -34.09 17.83 -14.72
C SER A 432 -33.76 17.70 -16.21
N ALA A 433 -34.06 16.57 -16.83
CA ALA A 433 -33.83 16.30 -18.26
C ALA A 433 -34.86 16.99 -19.15
N GLY A 434 -36.13 17.03 -18.73
CA GLY A 434 -37.19 17.81 -19.41
C GLY A 434 -36.95 19.32 -19.40
N ALA A 435 -35.90 19.79 -18.73
CA ALA A 435 -35.50 21.19 -18.72
C ALA A 435 -34.87 21.67 -20.01
N ASP A 436 -34.09 20.84 -20.67
CA ASP A 436 -33.44 21.28 -21.90
C ASP A 436 -34.48 21.49 -23.02
N GLU A 437 -35.50 20.62 -23.10
CA GLU A 437 -36.63 20.79 -24.04
C GLU A 437 -37.43 22.05 -23.75
N TYR A 438 -37.80 22.29 -22.50
CA TYR A 438 -38.54 23.50 -22.12
C TYR A 438 -37.75 24.79 -22.43
N LEU A 439 -36.44 24.81 -22.20
CA LEU A 439 -35.60 25.97 -22.51
C LEU A 439 -35.52 26.24 -24.02
N VAL A 440 -35.48 25.18 -24.84
CA VAL A 440 -35.51 25.30 -26.32
C VAL A 440 -36.85 25.85 -26.80
N ASP A 441 -37.96 25.40 -26.20
CA ASP A 441 -39.29 25.89 -26.54
C ASP A 441 -39.52 27.33 -26.07
N LEU A 442 -39.01 27.69 -24.88
CA LEU A 442 -39.01 29.06 -24.38
C LEU A 442 -38.20 29.98 -25.28
N GLU A 443 -37.00 29.56 -25.71
CA GLU A 443 -36.17 30.32 -26.66
C GLU A 443 -36.92 30.58 -27.97
N ARG A 444 -37.56 29.54 -28.52
CA ARG A 444 -38.34 29.65 -29.75
C ARG A 444 -39.51 30.62 -29.60
N ARG A 445 -40.28 30.47 -28.52
CA ARG A 445 -41.47 31.29 -28.23
C ARG A 445 -41.12 32.76 -28.00
N GLU A 446 -40.08 33.05 -27.22
CA GLU A 446 -39.66 34.44 -26.98
C GLU A 446 -39.03 35.07 -28.23
N ARG A 447 -38.29 34.29 -29.05
CA ARG A 447 -37.75 34.76 -30.33
C ARG A 447 -38.85 35.14 -31.32
N GLU A 448 -39.88 34.32 -31.45
CA GLU A 448 -41.04 34.59 -32.31
C GLU A 448 -41.85 35.80 -31.81
N ALA A 449 -42.08 35.90 -30.49
CA ALA A 449 -42.87 36.97 -29.91
C ALA A 449 -42.19 38.36 -29.96
N THR A 450 -40.86 38.41 -29.90
CA THR A 450 -40.09 39.67 -29.87
C THR A 450 -39.48 40.03 -31.23
N GLY A 451 -39.39 39.07 -32.17
CA GLY A 451 -38.72 39.25 -33.45
C GLY A 451 -37.20 39.44 -33.32
N ILE A 452 -36.60 38.98 -32.23
CA ILE A 452 -35.15 39.04 -31.96
C ILE A 452 -34.51 37.72 -32.42
N SER A 453 -34.03 37.69 -33.67
CA SER A 453 -33.58 36.44 -34.32
C SER A 453 -32.39 35.75 -33.66
N ASN A 454 -31.60 36.46 -32.86
CA ASN A 454 -30.40 35.98 -32.17
C ASN A 454 -30.55 35.86 -30.65
N LEU A 455 -31.79 35.85 -30.16
CA LEU A 455 -32.07 35.59 -28.76
C LEU A 455 -31.61 34.17 -28.41
N ARG A 456 -30.86 34.05 -27.30
CA ARG A 456 -30.38 32.75 -26.81
C ARG A 456 -30.63 32.61 -25.32
N VAL A 457 -31.19 31.47 -24.92
CA VAL A 457 -31.25 31.08 -23.52
C VAL A 457 -29.91 30.44 -23.15
N ALA A 458 -29.25 30.94 -22.12
CA ALA A 458 -27.98 30.40 -21.65
C ALA A 458 -27.92 30.38 -20.12
N TYR A 459 -26.99 29.59 -19.59
CA TYR A 459 -26.73 29.45 -18.17
C TYR A 459 -25.31 29.90 -17.85
N ASN A 460 -25.12 30.52 -16.69
CA ASN A 460 -23.79 30.66 -16.09
C ASN A 460 -23.86 30.49 -14.57
N LYS A 461 -22.72 30.15 -13.95
CA LYS A 461 -22.66 29.85 -12.51
C LYS A 461 -22.91 31.05 -11.58
N VAL A 462 -22.80 32.29 -12.07
CA VAL A 462 -22.88 33.52 -11.26
C VAL A 462 -24.27 34.15 -11.28
N HIS A 463 -24.93 34.08 -12.43
CA HIS A 463 -26.18 34.78 -12.75
C HIS A 463 -27.27 33.82 -13.26
N GLY A 464 -27.12 32.51 -13.06
CA GLY A 464 -28.17 31.53 -13.37
C GLY A 464 -28.52 31.45 -14.84
N PHE A 465 -29.79 31.14 -15.12
CA PHE A 465 -30.35 31.21 -16.48
C PHE A 465 -30.61 32.66 -16.89
N TYR A 466 -30.39 32.97 -18.17
CA TYR A 466 -30.64 34.28 -18.74
C TYR A 466 -30.95 34.21 -20.24
N LEU A 467 -31.65 35.23 -20.72
CA LEU A 467 -31.86 35.54 -22.12
C LEU A 467 -30.79 36.53 -22.56
N GLU A 468 -29.95 36.16 -23.52
CA GLU A 468 -28.92 37.04 -24.08
C GLU A 468 -29.44 37.71 -25.36
N VAL A 469 -29.32 39.04 -25.43
CA VAL A 469 -29.75 39.86 -26.56
C VAL A 469 -28.61 40.80 -26.98
N THR A 470 -28.32 40.89 -28.27
CA THR A 470 -27.28 41.82 -28.77
C THR A 470 -27.75 43.26 -28.73
N ARG A 471 -26.78 44.18 -28.70
CA ARG A 471 -27.04 45.63 -28.69
C ARG A 471 -27.96 46.14 -29.80
N SER A 472 -27.96 45.49 -30.96
CA SER A 472 -28.77 45.83 -32.13
C SER A 472 -30.28 45.61 -31.97
N HIS A 473 -30.72 44.93 -30.92
CA HIS A 473 -32.13 44.56 -30.71
C HIS A 473 -32.64 44.93 -29.30
N LEU A 474 -31.93 45.79 -28.57
CA LEU A 474 -32.32 46.21 -27.22
C LEU A 474 -33.62 47.02 -27.19
N ASP A 475 -33.91 47.73 -28.27
CA ASP A 475 -35.17 48.45 -28.50
C ASP A 475 -36.40 47.53 -28.57
N ARG A 476 -36.18 46.24 -28.88
CA ARG A 476 -37.23 45.23 -28.99
C ARG A 476 -37.42 44.41 -27.71
N VAL A 477 -36.61 44.66 -26.68
CA VAL A 477 -36.70 43.94 -25.40
C VAL A 477 -37.97 44.36 -24.66
N PRO A 478 -38.86 43.42 -24.30
CA PRO A 478 -40.08 43.75 -23.58
C PRO A 478 -39.82 44.33 -22.17
N PRO A 479 -40.68 45.24 -21.67
CA PRO A 479 -40.55 45.79 -20.31
C PRO A 479 -40.70 44.74 -19.20
N ARG A 480 -41.35 43.60 -19.51
CA ARG A 480 -41.55 42.46 -18.59
C ARG A 480 -40.25 41.70 -18.26
N TRP A 481 -39.15 41.99 -18.95
CA TRP A 481 -37.86 41.35 -18.71
C TRP A 481 -37.04 42.19 -17.75
N SER A 482 -36.50 41.54 -16.72
CA SER A 482 -35.61 42.20 -15.76
C SER A 482 -34.15 42.02 -16.17
N ARG A 483 -33.39 43.12 -16.22
CA ARG A 483 -31.98 43.09 -16.65
C ARG A 483 -31.09 42.53 -15.53
N ARG A 484 -30.27 41.52 -15.84
CA ARG A 484 -29.30 40.91 -14.91
C ARG A 484 -27.87 41.43 -15.11
N GLN A 485 -27.41 41.59 -16.35
CA GLN A 485 -26.01 41.94 -16.64
C GLN A 485 -25.85 42.69 -17.97
N THR A 486 -24.96 43.68 -18.03
CA THR A 486 -24.59 44.40 -19.26
C THR A 486 -23.18 44.00 -19.69
N LEU A 487 -23.02 43.55 -20.94
CA LEU A 487 -21.74 43.19 -21.56
C LEU A 487 -21.37 44.19 -22.66
N LYS A 488 -20.13 44.13 -23.15
CA LYS A 488 -19.63 45.05 -24.20
C LYS A 488 -20.45 44.97 -25.50
N GLY A 489 -21.02 43.80 -25.84
CA GLY A 489 -21.78 43.56 -27.07
C GLY A 489 -23.22 43.06 -26.89
N ALA A 490 -23.65 42.74 -25.66
CA ALA A 490 -24.95 42.14 -25.38
C ALA A 490 -25.48 42.53 -23.99
N GLU A 491 -26.78 42.41 -23.77
CA GLU A 491 -27.41 42.51 -22.45
C GLU A 491 -28.10 41.19 -22.10
N ARG A 492 -28.07 40.84 -20.81
CA ARG A 492 -28.66 39.60 -20.26
C ARG A 492 -29.86 39.93 -19.40
N TYR A 493 -30.95 39.21 -19.61
CA TYR A 493 -32.22 39.41 -18.93
C TYR A 493 -32.76 38.12 -18.30
N ILE A 494 -33.69 38.24 -17.36
CA ILE A 494 -34.45 37.14 -16.79
C ILE A 494 -35.94 37.49 -16.72
N THR A 495 -36.80 36.50 -16.99
CA THR A 495 -38.26 36.57 -16.84
C THR A 495 -38.70 35.91 -15.53
N GLU A 496 -39.88 36.27 -15.04
CA GLU A 496 -40.47 35.65 -13.85
C GLU A 496 -40.72 34.14 -14.06
N GLU A 497 -41.13 33.76 -15.27
CA GLU A 497 -41.28 32.36 -15.69
C GLU A 497 -39.93 31.62 -15.68
N LEU A 498 -38.89 32.19 -16.29
CA LEU A 498 -37.54 31.57 -16.29
C LEU A 498 -36.95 31.49 -14.88
N LYS A 499 -37.28 32.43 -14.00
CA LYS A 499 -36.85 32.41 -12.60
C LYS A 499 -37.53 31.30 -11.79
N THR A 500 -38.85 31.18 -11.89
CA THR A 500 -39.59 30.07 -11.23
C THR A 500 -39.14 28.71 -11.76
N TYR A 501 -38.82 28.65 -13.05
CA TYR A 501 -38.24 27.46 -13.67
C TYR A 501 -36.82 27.16 -13.17
N GLU A 502 -35.95 28.18 -13.08
CA GLU A 502 -34.60 28.10 -12.51
C GLU A 502 -34.65 27.51 -11.09
N ASP A 503 -35.50 28.04 -10.22
CA ASP A 503 -35.65 27.56 -8.83
C ASP A 503 -36.11 26.08 -8.79
N LYS A 504 -37.05 25.69 -9.66
CA LYS A 504 -37.56 24.31 -9.74
C LYS A 504 -36.50 23.32 -10.24
N VAL A 505 -35.75 23.67 -11.29
CA VAL A 505 -34.72 22.80 -11.89
C VAL A 505 -33.51 22.69 -10.98
N LEU A 506 -33.02 23.82 -10.43
CA LEU A 506 -31.89 23.81 -9.51
C LEU A 506 -32.22 23.02 -8.24
N GLY A 507 -33.40 23.23 -7.65
CA GLY A 507 -33.85 22.45 -6.49
C GLY A 507 -33.98 20.95 -6.79
N SER A 508 -34.48 20.58 -7.97
CA SER A 508 -34.58 19.15 -8.37
C SER A 508 -33.20 18.52 -8.58
N ARG A 509 -32.25 19.25 -9.19
CA ARG A 509 -30.86 18.79 -9.36
C ARG A 509 -30.14 18.61 -8.03
N GLU A 510 -30.30 19.54 -7.10
CA GLU A 510 -29.73 19.43 -5.74
C GLU A 510 -30.31 18.22 -5.00
N ARG A 511 -31.63 18.01 -5.07
CA ARG A 511 -32.30 16.84 -4.49
C ARG A 511 -31.83 15.52 -5.12
N ALA A 512 -31.70 15.47 -6.44
CA ALA A 512 -31.17 14.30 -7.15
C ALA A 512 -29.75 13.97 -6.66
N LEU A 513 -28.88 14.97 -6.55
CA LEU A 513 -27.51 14.78 -6.09
C LEU A 513 -27.45 14.31 -4.63
N MET A 514 -28.30 14.84 -3.75
CA MET A 514 -28.39 14.38 -2.36
C MET A 514 -28.89 12.94 -2.26
N ARG A 515 -29.95 12.58 -3.00
CA ARG A 515 -30.46 11.20 -3.05
C ARG A 515 -29.41 10.23 -3.59
N GLU A 516 -28.73 10.62 -4.67
CA GLU A 516 -27.68 9.80 -5.27
C GLU A 516 -26.50 9.58 -4.31
N ARG A 517 -26.09 10.59 -3.54
CA ARG A 517 -25.07 10.44 -2.49
C ARG A 517 -25.51 9.47 -1.39
N GLY A 518 -26.76 9.60 -0.91
CA GLY A 518 -27.30 8.67 0.09
C GLY A 518 -27.33 7.22 -0.41
N LEU A 519 -27.80 6.98 -1.63
CA LEU A 519 -27.78 5.65 -2.26
C LEU A 519 -26.37 5.09 -2.40
N TYR A 520 -25.39 5.93 -2.72
CA TYR A 520 -24.00 5.53 -2.84
C TYR A 520 -23.39 5.14 -1.49
N GLU A 521 -23.70 5.89 -0.42
CA GLU A 521 -23.30 5.57 0.95
C GLU A 521 -23.95 4.25 1.43
N GLU A 522 -25.24 4.06 1.17
CA GLU A 522 -25.96 2.80 1.44
C GLU A 522 -25.34 1.60 0.69
N LEU A 523 -24.95 1.80 -0.58
CA LEU A 523 -24.27 0.79 -1.38
C LEU A 523 -22.91 0.42 -0.77
N ILE A 524 -22.09 1.41 -0.39
CA ILE A 524 -20.81 1.15 0.28
C ILE A 524 -21.02 0.36 1.57
N ALA A 525 -21.96 0.79 2.42
CA ALA A 525 -22.25 0.11 3.68
C ALA A 525 -22.69 -1.35 3.46
N THR A 526 -23.50 -1.59 2.42
CA THR A 526 -23.92 -2.94 2.03
C THR A 526 -22.73 -3.80 1.62
N LEU A 527 -21.85 -3.29 0.75
CA LEU A 527 -20.66 -4.02 0.28
C LEU A 527 -19.66 -4.28 1.41
N GLN A 528 -19.54 -3.38 2.38
CA GLN A 528 -18.69 -3.56 3.57
C GLN A 528 -19.11 -4.78 4.41
N THR A 529 -20.39 -5.20 4.37
CA THR A 529 -20.84 -6.43 5.05
C THR A 529 -20.28 -7.70 4.43
N GLN A 530 -19.91 -7.67 3.15
CA GLN A 530 -19.36 -8.79 2.38
C GLN A 530 -17.83 -8.70 2.22
N LEU A 531 -17.18 -7.76 2.92
CA LEU A 531 -15.78 -7.40 2.70
C LEU A 531 -14.81 -8.57 2.90
N ASP A 532 -15.08 -9.46 3.86
CA ASP A 532 -14.23 -10.61 4.14
C ASP A 532 -14.24 -11.62 2.97
N THR A 533 -15.42 -11.90 2.40
CA THR A 533 -15.59 -12.75 1.20
C THR A 533 -14.90 -12.13 -0.01
N LEU A 534 -15.09 -10.81 -0.22
CA LEU A 534 -14.45 -10.09 -1.32
C LEU A 534 -12.91 -10.08 -1.20
N ARG A 535 -12.39 -9.93 0.02
CA ARG A 535 -10.94 -10.00 0.30
C ARG A 535 -10.37 -11.40 0.02
N ALA A 536 -11.09 -12.46 0.40
CA ALA A 536 -10.70 -13.82 0.08
C ALA A 536 -10.63 -14.05 -1.45
N ALA A 537 -11.60 -13.52 -2.20
CA ALA A 537 -11.57 -13.56 -3.66
C ALA A 537 -10.37 -12.79 -4.24
N ALA A 538 -10.07 -11.58 -3.76
CA ALA A 538 -8.92 -10.81 -4.20
C ALA A 538 -7.58 -11.52 -3.91
N ASP A 539 -7.46 -12.16 -2.74
CA ASP A 539 -6.28 -12.95 -2.37
C ASP A 539 -6.13 -14.18 -3.29
N ALA A 540 -7.22 -14.89 -3.57
CA ALA A 540 -7.24 -16.01 -4.51
C ALA A 540 -6.83 -15.58 -5.93
N LEU A 541 -7.35 -14.46 -6.44
CA LEU A 541 -6.96 -13.90 -7.73
C LEU A 541 -5.46 -13.56 -7.78
N ALA A 542 -4.92 -12.95 -6.71
CA ALA A 542 -3.49 -12.64 -6.62
C ALA A 542 -2.63 -13.92 -6.64
N HIS A 543 -3.04 -14.98 -5.93
CA HIS A 543 -2.33 -16.26 -5.92
C HIS A 543 -2.35 -16.94 -7.29
N LEU A 544 -3.51 -16.96 -7.96
CA LEU A 544 -3.66 -17.50 -9.31
C LEU A 544 -2.76 -16.76 -10.32
N ASP A 545 -2.67 -15.44 -10.23
CA ASP A 545 -1.79 -14.63 -11.08
C ASP A 545 -0.31 -14.93 -10.84
N VAL A 546 0.12 -15.03 -9.57
CA VAL A 546 1.52 -15.40 -9.23
C VAL A 546 1.86 -16.79 -9.74
N VAL A 547 1.00 -17.78 -9.55
CA VAL A 547 1.23 -19.15 -10.02
C VAL A 547 1.27 -19.20 -11.55
N ALA A 548 0.37 -18.48 -12.24
CA ALA A 548 0.40 -18.37 -13.70
C ALA A 548 1.68 -17.68 -14.21
N ALA A 549 2.15 -16.65 -13.53
CA ALA A 549 3.39 -15.94 -13.86
C ALA A 549 4.64 -16.83 -13.67
N LEU A 550 4.69 -17.61 -12.58
CA LEU A 550 5.79 -18.54 -12.32
C LEU A 550 5.77 -19.74 -13.27
N ALA A 551 4.58 -20.23 -13.67
CA ALA A 551 4.43 -21.26 -14.69
C ALA A 551 4.94 -20.78 -16.07
N ASP A 552 4.56 -19.57 -16.48
CA ASP A 552 5.05 -18.91 -17.70
C ASP A 552 6.57 -18.74 -17.70
N GLY A 553 7.14 -18.29 -16.57
CA GLY A 553 8.59 -18.23 -16.39
C GLY A 553 9.24 -19.61 -16.53
N ALA A 554 8.67 -20.64 -15.89
CA ALA A 554 9.22 -21.98 -15.90
C ALA A 554 9.25 -22.61 -17.30
N GLU A 555 8.19 -22.43 -18.09
CA GLU A 555 8.15 -22.90 -19.48
C GLU A 555 9.09 -22.10 -20.38
N ARG A 556 9.04 -20.76 -20.30
CA ARG A 556 9.83 -19.89 -21.17
C ARG A 556 11.33 -20.08 -21.02
N TRP A 557 11.80 -20.34 -19.79
CA TRP A 557 13.23 -20.44 -19.48
C TRP A 557 13.70 -21.87 -19.21
N ASN A 558 12.83 -22.87 -19.43
CA ASN A 558 13.10 -24.27 -19.17
C ASN A 558 13.63 -24.49 -17.74
N TRP A 559 12.89 -23.99 -16.76
CA TRP A 559 13.16 -24.22 -15.34
C TRP A 559 12.39 -25.44 -14.86
N VAL A 560 12.95 -26.11 -13.84
CA VAL A 560 12.44 -27.39 -13.35
C VAL A 560 11.98 -27.28 -11.91
N ARG A 561 11.02 -28.12 -11.53
CA ARG A 561 10.61 -28.26 -10.13
C ARG A 561 11.76 -28.82 -9.28
N PRO A 562 12.21 -28.13 -8.22
CA PRO A 562 13.21 -28.67 -7.31
C PRO A 562 12.59 -29.73 -6.38
N ALA A 563 13.36 -30.77 -6.06
CA ALA A 563 13.01 -31.76 -5.05
C ALA A 563 13.43 -31.28 -3.65
N LEU A 564 12.44 -31.05 -2.78
CA LEU A 564 12.68 -30.68 -1.39
C LEU A 564 12.78 -31.93 -0.50
N CYS A 565 13.90 -32.11 0.20
CA CYS A 565 14.13 -33.28 1.06
C CYS A 565 14.54 -32.91 2.49
N ALA A 566 14.48 -33.89 3.40
CA ALA A 566 14.87 -33.69 4.80
C ALA A 566 16.39 -33.82 5.04
N GLU A 567 17.11 -34.43 4.10
CA GLU A 567 18.56 -34.61 4.18
C GLU A 567 19.30 -33.29 3.95
N ARG A 568 20.43 -33.09 4.63
CA ARG A 568 21.32 -31.93 4.45
C ARG A 568 22.13 -32.06 3.17
N VAL A 569 21.47 -31.78 2.05
CA VAL A 569 22.05 -31.85 0.71
C VAL A 569 21.70 -30.60 -0.09
N LEU A 570 22.64 -30.13 -0.89
CA LEU A 570 22.40 -29.15 -1.94
C LEU A 570 23.06 -29.64 -3.21
N LYS A 571 22.26 -30.32 -4.03
CA LYS A 571 22.68 -30.88 -5.32
C LYS A 571 21.95 -30.18 -6.44
N ILE A 572 22.69 -29.59 -7.37
CA ILE A 572 22.18 -28.86 -8.54
C ILE A 572 22.92 -29.39 -9.76
N GLU A 573 22.17 -29.85 -10.76
CA GLU A 573 22.73 -30.31 -12.04
C GLU A 573 22.41 -29.29 -13.12
N ASN A 574 23.42 -28.86 -13.88
CA ASN A 574 23.35 -27.82 -14.89
C ASN A 574 22.63 -26.54 -14.39
N GLY A 575 23.00 -26.06 -13.20
CA GLY A 575 22.47 -24.83 -12.65
C GLY A 575 22.85 -23.61 -13.49
N ARG A 576 21.93 -22.66 -13.62
CA ARG A 576 22.10 -21.41 -14.39
C ARG A 576 21.70 -20.21 -13.54
N HIS A 577 22.36 -19.07 -13.75
CA HIS A 577 22.02 -17.86 -13.00
C HIS A 577 20.75 -17.23 -13.59
N PRO A 578 19.65 -17.08 -12.83
CA PRO A 578 18.32 -16.76 -13.38
C PRO A 578 18.27 -15.40 -14.09
N VAL A 579 19.02 -14.40 -13.62
CA VAL A 579 19.09 -13.08 -14.27
C VAL A 579 20.07 -13.08 -15.45
N VAL A 580 21.31 -13.54 -15.23
CA VAL A 580 22.38 -13.46 -16.22
C VAL A 580 22.08 -14.32 -17.46
N GLU A 581 21.43 -15.48 -17.32
CA GLU A 581 21.07 -16.32 -18.47
C GLU A 581 20.10 -15.63 -19.43
N ILE A 582 19.24 -14.75 -18.92
CA ILE A 582 18.20 -14.05 -19.71
C ILE A 582 18.74 -12.76 -20.31
N VAL A 583 19.56 -12.02 -19.55
CA VAL A 583 20.06 -10.70 -19.98
C VAL A 583 21.22 -10.82 -20.96
N ARG A 584 22.02 -11.90 -20.90
CA ARG A 584 23.13 -12.10 -21.83
C ARG A 584 22.64 -12.45 -23.22
N ARG A 585 23.39 -11.98 -24.23
CA ARG A 585 23.16 -12.33 -25.66
C ARG A 585 23.72 -13.70 -26.03
N GLU A 586 24.80 -14.09 -25.38
CA GLU A 586 25.46 -15.38 -25.57
C GLU A 586 24.86 -16.42 -24.62
N PRO A 587 24.84 -17.72 -25.00
CA PRO A 587 24.42 -18.79 -24.11
C PRO A 587 25.15 -18.77 -22.77
N PHE A 588 24.43 -19.06 -21.69
CA PHE A 588 25.01 -19.21 -20.36
C PHE A 588 25.51 -20.63 -20.17
N GLU A 589 26.77 -20.79 -19.76
CA GLU A 589 27.35 -22.10 -19.46
C GLU A 589 26.86 -22.61 -18.10
N PRO A 590 26.09 -23.72 -18.05
CA PRO A 590 25.55 -24.24 -16.82
C PRO A 590 26.63 -24.89 -15.94
N ASN A 591 26.42 -24.93 -14.62
CA ASN A 591 27.38 -25.49 -13.67
C ASN A 591 26.69 -26.36 -12.61
N ASP A 592 27.35 -27.45 -12.24
CA ASP A 592 26.90 -28.34 -11.18
C ASP A 592 27.29 -27.83 -9.78
N LEU A 593 26.53 -28.23 -8.77
CA LEU A 593 26.87 -28.11 -7.36
C LEU A 593 26.53 -29.41 -6.65
N ASP A 594 27.44 -29.87 -5.80
CA ASP A 594 27.22 -31.03 -4.93
C ASP A 594 27.79 -30.75 -3.55
N LEU A 595 26.90 -30.48 -2.60
CA LEU A 595 27.21 -30.27 -1.19
C LEU A 595 26.38 -31.22 -0.34
N HIS A 596 27.03 -31.87 0.61
CA HIS A 596 26.43 -32.82 1.56
C HIS A 596 27.29 -32.89 2.83
N ASP A 597 26.93 -33.74 3.78
CA ASP A 597 27.61 -33.80 5.08
C ASP A 597 29.11 -34.13 5.01
N ASP A 598 29.61 -34.78 3.96
CA ASP A 598 31.05 -35.03 3.78
C ASP A 598 31.75 -33.94 2.94
N ARG A 599 30.97 -33.15 2.19
CA ARG A 599 31.46 -32.06 1.33
C ARG A 599 30.67 -30.78 1.61
N ARG A 600 31.04 -30.08 2.68
CA ARG A 600 30.33 -28.88 3.17
C ARG A 600 30.92 -27.55 2.67
N MET A 601 32.13 -27.58 2.11
CA MET A 601 32.85 -26.38 1.70
C MET A 601 33.55 -26.61 0.37
N LEU A 602 33.45 -25.63 -0.52
CA LEU A 602 34.18 -25.57 -1.78
C LEU A 602 35.14 -24.40 -1.77
N VAL A 603 36.40 -24.65 -2.08
CA VAL A 603 37.38 -23.59 -2.34
C VAL A 603 37.40 -23.34 -3.84
N ILE A 604 36.75 -22.26 -4.26
CA ILE A 604 36.61 -21.91 -5.68
C ILE A 604 37.75 -20.96 -6.07
N THR A 605 38.64 -21.43 -6.95
CA THR A 605 39.75 -20.64 -7.48
C THR A 605 39.62 -20.45 -9.00
N GLY A 606 40.33 -19.47 -9.56
CA GLY A 606 40.29 -19.18 -10.99
C GLY A 606 40.59 -17.70 -11.29
N PRO A 607 40.84 -17.35 -12.55
CA PRO A 607 41.15 -15.98 -12.95
C PRO A 607 39.99 -15.01 -12.67
N ASN A 608 40.29 -13.71 -12.61
CA ASN A 608 39.26 -12.68 -12.62
C ASN A 608 38.41 -12.81 -13.88
N MET A 609 37.12 -12.47 -13.78
CA MET A 609 36.13 -12.65 -14.85
C MET A 609 35.83 -14.12 -15.22
N GLY A 610 36.42 -15.11 -14.54
CA GLY A 610 36.12 -16.53 -14.71
C GLY A 610 34.79 -17.02 -14.12
N GLY A 611 33.84 -16.12 -13.81
CA GLY A 611 32.49 -16.50 -13.37
C GLY A 611 32.33 -16.92 -11.90
N LYS A 612 33.38 -16.87 -11.06
CA LYS A 612 33.34 -17.31 -9.65
C LYS A 612 32.19 -16.71 -8.83
N SER A 613 32.03 -15.38 -8.87
CA SER A 613 30.96 -14.68 -8.14
C SER A 613 29.58 -15.00 -8.70
N THR A 614 29.47 -15.16 -10.02
CA THR A 614 28.22 -15.55 -10.70
C THR A 614 27.79 -16.94 -10.26
N TYR A 615 28.72 -17.89 -10.15
CA TYR A 615 28.44 -19.24 -9.66
C TYR A 615 27.93 -19.25 -8.21
N MET A 616 28.54 -18.46 -7.32
CA MET A 616 28.07 -18.35 -5.93
C MET A 616 26.68 -17.72 -5.83
N ARG A 617 26.44 -16.61 -6.54
CA ARG A 617 25.13 -15.93 -6.57
C ARG A 617 24.05 -16.83 -7.16
N GLN A 618 24.36 -17.54 -8.25
CA GLN A 618 23.46 -18.49 -8.89
C GLN A 618 22.91 -19.51 -7.89
N ASN A 619 23.78 -20.16 -7.13
CA ASN A 619 23.38 -21.22 -6.22
C ASN A 619 22.51 -20.68 -5.08
N ALA A 620 22.84 -19.50 -4.56
CA ALA A 620 22.00 -18.80 -3.56
C ALA A 620 20.62 -18.42 -4.13
N LEU A 621 20.56 -17.95 -5.38
CA LEU A 621 19.30 -17.61 -6.07
C LEU A 621 18.45 -18.85 -6.38
N ILE A 622 19.06 -19.99 -6.72
CA ILE A 622 18.35 -21.26 -6.91
C ILE A 622 17.70 -21.70 -5.59
N VAL A 623 18.44 -21.61 -4.48
CA VAL A 623 17.89 -21.89 -3.14
C VAL A 623 16.74 -20.94 -2.82
N LEU A 624 16.92 -19.64 -3.06
CA LEU A 624 15.88 -18.62 -2.84
C LEU A 624 14.61 -18.93 -3.63
N LEU A 625 14.73 -19.23 -4.93
CA LEU A 625 13.61 -19.61 -5.80
C LEU A 625 12.88 -20.86 -5.31
N ALA A 626 13.62 -21.87 -4.86
CA ALA A 626 13.02 -23.06 -4.27
C ALA A 626 12.23 -22.73 -2.99
N HIS A 627 12.71 -21.80 -2.17
CA HIS A 627 12.07 -21.35 -0.92
C HIS A 627 10.96 -20.32 -1.14
N ILE A 628 10.62 -19.95 -2.37
CA ILE A 628 9.33 -19.28 -2.67
C ILE A 628 8.30 -20.23 -3.27
N GLY A 629 8.69 -21.48 -3.54
CA GLY A 629 7.87 -22.51 -4.19
C GLY A 629 7.97 -22.50 -5.72
N SER A 630 8.88 -21.71 -6.30
CA SER A 630 9.08 -21.61 -7.75
C SER A 630 9.83 -22.82 -8.33
N CYS A 631 9.73 -22.99 -9.65
CA CYS A 631 10.72 -23.75 -10.42
C CYS A 631 12.09 -23.03 -10.38
N VAL A 632 13.16 -23.77 -10.67
CA VAL A 632 14.54 -23.28 -10.58
C VAL A 632 15.31 -23.48 -11.91
N PRO A 633 16.28 -22.60 -12.21
CA PRO A 633 17.12 -22.67 -13.41
C PRO A 633 18.17 -23.80 -13.33
N ALA A 634 17.74 -25.05 -13.44
CA ALA A 634 18.62 -26.23 -13.44
C ALA A 634 18.06 -27.33 -14.35
N SER A 635 18.81 -28.40 -14.63
CA SER A 635 18.26 -29.65 -15.18
C SER A 635 17.63 -30.50 -14.08
N SER A 636 18.24 -30.51 -12.89
CA SER A 636 17.67 -31.10 -11.68
C SER A 636 18.20 -30.35 -10.45
N ALA A 637 17.40 -30.30 -9.39
CA ALA A 637 17.83 -29.72 -8.13
C ALA A 637 17.24 -30.51 -6.96
N ARG A 638 18.06 -30.89 -5.99
CA ARG A 638 17.67 -31.51 -4.73
C ARG A 638 18.20 -30.67 -3.58
N ILE A 639 17.27 -30.13 -2.81
CA ILE A 639 17.54 -29.08 -1.81
C ILE A 639 17.01 -29.56 -0.45
N GLY A 640 17.93 -29.63 0.51
CA GLY A 640 17.68 -29.93 1.91
C GLY A 640 17.16 -28.73 2.70
N PRO A 641 17.02 -28.88 4.03
CA PRO A 641 16.61 -27.78 4.89
C PRO A 641 17.72 -26.72 4.97
N ILE A 642 17.37 -25.46 4.66
CA ILE A 642 18.26 -24.30 4.79
C ILE A 642 17.56 -23.26 5.67
N ASP A 643 18.29 -22.68 6.61
CA ASP A 643 17.80 -21.69 7.55
C ASP A 643 18.22 -20.26 7.20
N ARG A 644 19.45 -20.09 6.68
CA ARG A 644 20.01 -18.78 6.35
C ARG A 644 20.85 -18.82 5.08
N ILE A 645 20.87 -17.70 4.36
CA ILE A 645 21.87 -17.44 3.32
C ILE A 645 22.65 -16.20 3.71
N PHE A 646 23.97 -16.35 3.77
CA PHE A 646 24.91 -15.26 3.93
C PHE A 646 25.73 -15.12 2.66
N THR A 647 25.96 -13.88 2.25
CA THR A 647 26.85 -13.57 1.14
C THR A 647 27.76 -12.43 1.51
N ARG A 648 29.05 -12.64 1.24
CA ARG A 648 30.04 -11.57 1.24
C ARG A 648 30.71 -11.57 -0.12
N ILE A 649 30.45 -10.53 -0.90
CA ILE A 649 31.09 -10.31 -2.19
C ILE A 649 31.77 -8.96 -2.06
N GLY A 650 33.11 -8.93 -2.17
CA GLY A 650 33.96 -7.78 -1.80
C GLY A 650 33.32 -6.43 -2.11
N ALA A 651 33.24 -5.57 -1.10
CA ALA A 651 32.56 -4.28 -1.20
C ALA A 651 33.38 -3.30 -2.07
N GLY A 652 32.69 -2.49 -2.86
CA GLY A 652 33.24 -1.21 -3.30
C GLY A 652 33.27 -0.23 -2.12
N ASP A 653 34.18 0.75 -2.15
CA ASP A 653 34.29 1.77 -1.10
C ASP A 653 32.95 2.48 -0.85
N ASP A 654 32.54 2.61 0.42
CA ASP A 654 31.46 3.50 0.84
C ASP A 654 32.08 4.83 1.33
N LEU A 655 32.63 5.60 0.36
CA LEU A 655 33.23 6.91 0.60
C LEU A 655 32.26 7.90 1.27
N ALA A 656 30.95 7.69 1.12
CA ALA A 656 29.92 8.55 1.70
C ALA A 656 29.78 8.36 3.22
N ARG A 657 30.12 7.17 3.75
CA ARG A 657 30.00 6.83 5.18
C ARG A 657 31.32 6.84 5.94
N GLY A 658 32.46 7.13 5.28
CA GLY A 658 33.77 7.20 5.92
C GLY A 658 34.27 5.87 6.52
N GLN A 659 33.65 4.75 6.16
CA GLN A 659 34.04 3.41 6.62
C GLN A 659 34.98 2.77 5.60
N SER A 660 36.12 2.26 6.09
CA SER A 660 37.05 1.49 5.25
C SER A 660 36.40 0.19 4.79
N THR A 661 36.66 -0.21 3.54
CA THR A 661 36.30 -1.52 2.97
C THR A 661 36.64 -2.67 3.91
N PHE A 662 37.80 -2.64 4.56
CA PHE A 662 38.21 -3.65 5.55
C PHE A 662 37.31 -3.68 6.79
N MET A 663 36.88 -2.52 7.28
CA MET A 663 36.03 -2.44 8.48
C MET A 663 34.62 -2.98 8.20
N VAL A 664 34.06 -2.67 7.03
CA VAL A 664 32.79 -3.23 6.56
C VAL A 664 32.93 -4.74 6.35
N GLU A 665 34.05 -5.21 5.78
CA GLU A 665 34.36 -6.64 5.64
C GLU A 665 34.40 -7.38 6.98
N MET A 666 35.09 -6.83 7.97
CA MET A 666 35.18 -7.45 9.30
C MET A 666 33.83 -7.45 10.02
N SER A 667 33.05 -6.37 9.93
CA SER A 667 31.72 -6.30 10.54
C SER A 667 30.73 -7.28 9.91
N GLU A 668 30.78 -7.50 8.60
CA GLU A 668 29.91 -8.49 7.95
C GLU A 668 30.36 -9.93 8.22
N THR A 669 31.67 -10.17 8.41
CA THR A 669 32.21 -11.51 8.73
C THR A 669 31.96 -11.92 10.18
N ALA A 670 31.86 -10.95 11.09
CA ALA A 670 31.66 -11.22 12.52
C ALA A 670 30.20 -11.51 12.91
N ARG A 671 29.24 -11.27 12.00
CA ARG A 671 27.80 -11.55 12.17
C ARG A 671 27.46 -12.92 11.61
#